data_AF-A0A674JTE9-F1
#
_entry.id   AF-A0A674JTE9-F1
#
_cell.length_a   1.000
_cell.length_b   1.000
_cell.length_c   1.000
_cell.angle_alpha   90.00
_cell.angle_beta   90.00
_cell.angle_gamma   90.00
#
_symmetry.space_group_name_H-M   'P 1'
#
loop_
_entity.id
_entity.type
_entity.pdbx_description
1 polymer ?
#
loop_
_entity_poly.entity_id
_entity_poly.type
_entity_poly.pdbx_seq_one_letter_code
_entity_poly.pdbx_strand_id
1 'polypeptide(L)'
;MDKREESRGHLDPPAAFGAPRPPGPRGLIPPSHFQSRSAPPLAASGAAPWRAGSPCWQPQELTDLRQENQRLRDELHRWAAEGTRAPRGRAGAETEEPGARTRSLDREAEPPAARHALAISQQAELISHQLHEIQRLEAELAGLQAAALQQEATVAARESTVACLQGELEQLRGRSRAEGEALRAELEEQKRRGQAEVTALKAELEELRRRGQAETHALRAELEEQRRRGQAEADALRAELEVAAEQHQQELAVARGELQAALEEGKAQTQRATERLQGALGEHQAELSRLCVAHGAEVGSLRQRALQLEQELEARGRARQSLQEQLSTAQAELASQQALLQQLRTYVGEQGSGLGPERQQLLGQVQRLEGERDSLRTTAELLQLRLASLSDILALQELELTRKPCDPLQPEPAQKSQSLLSRWREKVFALMVQLKSQELGHVDATNLLQRKVSELQGEVESRDQKVALLLHSLQDKTAEANMERVNNKTLRAELSHREDSGQLLQRRAEAAEGALRGLVEIVRRLHQQVGGQEAELKAAASNLAGLGNRVTFAAKRVDTIQGLVSRKVALARLQRDEQPKAAGSENDGPSHEALRAELALLHQERDRLVAELKKGAQILKQQVAEAREKAELELREATWSLQGALGQKEAAERERERRQQQGQLEGAQRELRESLEEAEGLRRELAGLRPEYERALQEKVTEVETRLRQDLSELEQRLSEARREQTKAVVALRQAERRAARDRARSQELARLQEEAKREETGRLGTRLQALERDKNLLMATLRQEGLLAQYKWNRLAAQRDPGEPVGTGQQPPLGKGGARPPSKETLATVLDDLQSLSTALLREEDEETPPGEEGSAEDEMGPP
;
A
#
# COMPACT_ATOMS: atom_id res chain seq x y z
N MET A 1 32.94 10.52 -30.41
CA MET A 1 33.45 9.14 -30.49
C MET A 1 32.63 8.18 -29.62
N ASP A 2 31.48 7.65 -30.03
CA ASP A 2 30.42 8.26 -30.83
C ASP A 2 29.08 7.56 -30.58
N LYS A 3 28.01 8.28 -30.94
CA LYS A 3 26.58 7.94 -30.87
C LYS A 3 26.24 6.43 -30.77
N ARG A 4 25.41 6.09 -29.77
CA ARG A 4 24.42 5.01 -29.88
C ARG A 4 23.06 5.59 -29.51
N GLU A 5 22.10 5.43 -30.41
CA GLU A 5 20.73 5.96 -30.28
C GLU A 5 19.86 4.92 -29.56
N GLU A 6 19.16 5.33 -28.51
CA GLU A 6 18.27 4.44 -27.76
C GLU A 6 16.93 4.25 -28.48
N SER A 7 16.88 3.24 -29.35
CA SER A 7 15.64 2.75 -29.95
C SER A 7 14.70 2.19 -28.87
N ARG A 8 13.82 3.04 -28.33
CA ARG A 8 12.74 2.65 -27.42
C ARG A 8 11.71 1.76 -28.13
N GLY A 9 11.99 0.46 -28.17
CA GLY A 9 11.03 -0.55 -28.58
C GLY A 9 9.88 -0.64 -27.56
N HIS A 10 8.70 -0.15 -27.94
CA HIS A 10 7.48 -0.42 -27.19
C HIS A 10 7.15 -1.92 -27.34
N LEU A 11 7.22 -2.67 -26.24
CA LEU A 11 6.75 -4.06 -26.19
C LEU A 11 5.37 -4.07 -25.55
N ASP A 12 4.35 -4.40 -26.33
CA ASP A 12 3.00 -4.63 -25.81
C ASP A 12 2.95 -6.00 -25.08
N PRO A 13 2.35 -6.08 -23.88
CA PRO A 13 2.13 -7.35 -23.21
C PRO A 13 1.04 -8.18 -23.92
N PRO A 14 1.09 -9.53 -23.83
CA PRO A 14 0.16 -10.41 -24.55
C PRO A 14 -1.29 -10.29 -24.06
N ALA A 15 -2.23 -10.43 -24.99
CA ALA A 15 -3.66 -10.20 -24.76
C ALA A 15 -4.35 -11.31 -23.94
N ALA A 16 -4.20 -11.24 -22.62
CA ALA A 16 -5.08 -11.86 -21.62
C ALA A 16 -5.43 -10.82 -20.54
N PHE A 17 -6.60 -10.96 -19.89
CA PHE A 17 -7.13 -10.02 -18.89
C PHE A 17 -7.47 -8.60 -19.38
N GLY A 18 -8.25 -8.51 -20.47
CA GLY A 18 -9.00 -7.28 -20.80
C GLY A 18 -10.34 -7.21 -20.05
N ALA A 19 -10.54 -6.20 -19.20
CA ALA A 19 -11.83 -5.95 -18.56
C ALA A 19 -12.87 -5.38 -19.55
N PRO A 20 -14.16 -5.74 -19.46
CA PRO A 20 -15.16 -5.37 -20.47
C PRO A 20 -15.57 -3.89 -20.40
N ARG A 21 -15.53 -3.22 -21.54
CA ARG A 21 -16.05 -1.85 -21.73
C ARG A 21 -17.54 -1.93 -22.13
N PRO A 22 -18.46 -1.12 -21.55
CA PRO A 22 -19.89 -1.25 -21.81
C PRO A 22 -20.29 -0.77 -23.21
N PRO A 23 -21.24 -1.45 -23.90
CA PRO A 23 -21.77 -1.00 -25.19
C PRO A 23 -22.85 0.07 -25.02
N GLY A 24 -22.85 1.09 -25.90
CA GLY A 24 -23.95 2.05 -26.01
C GLY A 24 -25.14 1.46 -26.79
N PRO A 25 -26.41 1.67 -26.35
CA PRO A 25 -27.56 1.03 -26.97
C PRO A 25 -28.07 1.77 -28.22
N ARG A 26 -28.46 1.00 -29.25
CA ARG A 26 -29.37 1.44 -30.32
C ARG A 26 -30.74 0.78 -30.13
N GLY A 27 -31.74 1.60 -29.77
CA GLY A 27 -33.17 1.47 -30.07
C GLY A 27 -33.93 0.16 -29.79
N LEU A 28 -35.00 0.26 -28.99
CA LEU A 28 -36.24 -0.52 -29.14
C LEU A 28 -37.45 0.28 -28.60
N ILE A 29 -38.68 -0.16 -28.93
CA ILE A 29 -39.98 0.50 -28.70
C ILE A 29 -41.04 -0.62 -28.50
N PRO A 30 -42.14 -0.49 -27.73
CA PRO A 30 -42.47 0.34 -26.54
C PRO A 30 -42.60 -0.61 -25.29
N PRO A 31 -43.55 -0.53 -24.31
CA PRO A 31 -44.99 -0.21 -24.37
C PRO A 31 -45.44 0.99 -23.49
N SER A 32 -46.76 1.19 -23.39
CA SER A 32 -47.45 2.34 -22.79
C SER A 32 -47.83 2.19 -21.31
N HIS A 33 -48.39 3.27 -20.74
CA HIS A 33 -49.07 3.39 -19.44
C HIS A 33 -48.18 3.52 -18.18
N PHE A 34 -47.82 4.76 -17.82
CA PHE A 34 -48.53 5.49 -16.74
C PHE A 34 -48.01 6.93 -16.66
N GLN A 35 -48.82 7.91 -17.10
CA GLN A 35 -48.61 9.33 -16.76
C GLN A 35 -49.89 10.14 -16.97
N SER A 36 -50.12 11.12 -16.09
CA SER A 36 -51.17 12.13 -16.21
C SER A 36 -50.79 13.34 -15.38
N ARG A 37 -51.01 14.54 -15.93
CA ARG A 37 -50.82 15.87 -15.30
C ARG A 37 -49.39 16.24 -14.88
N SER A 38 -48.72 16.99 -15.74
CA SER A 38 -48.42 18.42 -15.50
C SER A 38 -47.98 19.09 -16.81
N ALA A 39 -47.98 20.42 -16.84
CA ALA A 39 -47.72 21.23 -18.04
C ALA A 39 -46.56 22.24 -17.77
N PRO A 40 -46.20 23.18 -18.65
CA PRO A 40 -44.93 23.07 -19.37
C PRO A 40 -44.04 24.33 -19.28
N PRO A 41 -42.87 24.34 -19.93
CA PRO A 41 -42.24 25.56 -20.43
C PRO A 41 -42.22 25.61 -21.98
N LEU A 42 -42.44 26.80 -22.54
CA LEU A 42 -42.38 27.07 -23.99
C LEU A 42 -41.07 27.76 -24.38
N ALA A 43 -40.50 27.39 -25.52
CA ALA A 43 -39.40 28.09 -26.16
C ALA A 43 -39.91 29.18 -27.15
N ALA A 44 -39.02 30.08 -27.55
CA ALA A 44 -39.39 31.38 -28.12
C ALA A 44 -39.65 31.40 -29.65
N SER A 45 -40.20 32.55 -30.08
CA SER A 45 -40.31 33.08 -31.44
C SER A 45 -41.67 32.92 -32.13
N GLY A 46 -42.40 34.04 -32.18
CA GLY A 46 -43.69 34.19 -32.88
C GLY A 46 -44.37 35.50 -32.46
N ALA A 47 -44.41 36.49 -33.35
CA ALA A 47 -45.17 37.72 -33.11
C ALA A 47 -46.68 37.39 -33.13
N ALA A 48 -47.42 37.86 -32.13
CA ALA A 48 -48.72 37.29 -31.79
C ALA A 48 -49.90 37.77 -32.68
N PRO A 49 -50.57 36.86 -33.41
CA PRO A 49 -52.03 36.78 -33.33
C PRO A 49 -52.42 36.20 -31.94
N TRP A 50 -53.59 36.45 -31.36
CA TRP A 50 -54.87 36.84 -31.95
C TRP A 50 -55.56 37.91 -31.09
N ARG A 51 -56.46 38.71 -31.67
CA ARG A 51 -57.41 39.53 -30.91
C ARG A 51 -58.81 39.47 -31.52
N ALA A 52 -59.64 38.57 -30.99
CA ALA A 52 -61.08 38.51 -31.20
C ALA A 52 -61.74 37.98 -29.90
N GLY A 53 -62.99 38.31 -29.56
CA GLY A 53 -63.96 39.09 -30.32
C GLY A 53 -64.63 40.23 -29.54
N SER A 54 -64.84 41.34 -30.22
CA SER A 54 -65.99 42.24 -30.08
C SER A 54 -66.32 42.74 -31.49
N PRO A 55 -67.59 43.06 -31.82
CA PRO A 55 -68.05 42.96 -33.20
C PRO A 55 -67.29 43.82 -34.22
N CYS A 56 -66.88 43.19 -35.31
CA CYS A 56 -66.43 43.87 -36.51
C CYS A 56 -67.66 44.40 -37.27
N TRP A 57 -67.90 45.70 -37.20
CA TRP A 57 -68.74 46.39 -38.17
C TRP A 57 -68.09 46.29 -39.55
N GLN A 58 -68.87 46.11 -40.61
CA GLN A 58 -68.27 45.95 -41.94
C GLN A 58 -67.64 47.28 -42.38
N PRO A 59 -66.45 47.27 -43.04
CA PRO A 59 -65.83 48.50 -43.53
C PRO A 59 -66.74 49.30 -44.47
N GLN A 60 -67.68 48.62 -45.14
CA GLN A 60 -68.65 49.18 -46.07
C GLN A 60 -69.78 49.92 -45.34
N GLU A 61 -70.41 49.30 -44.34
CA GLU A 61 -71.35 49.97 -43.42
C GLU A 61 -70.72 51.20 -42.76
N LEU A 62 -69.42 51.12 -42.43
CA LEU A 62 -68.70 52.21 -41.78
C LEU A 62 -68.19 53.28 -42.76
N THR A 63 -68.14 53.03 -44.08
CA THR A 63 -68.03 54.08 -45.10
C THR A 63 -69.38 54.70 -45.42
N ASP A 64 -70.45 53.91 -45.43
CA ASP A 64 -71.79 54.38 -45.77
C ASP A 64 -72.35 55.24 -44.64
N LEU A 65 -72.26 54.79 -43.39
CA LEU A 65 -72.55 55.60 -42.19
C LEU A 65 -71.62 56.82 -42.06
N ARG A 66 -70.44 56.84 -42.68
CA ARG A 66 -69.58 58.04 -42.75
C ARG A 66 -70.00 59.02 -43.84
N GLN A 67 -70.38 58.53 -45.03
CA GLN A 67 -70.96 59.36 -46.08
C GLN A 67 -72.33 59.91 -45.66
N GLU A 68 -73.11 59.12 -44.93
CA GLU A 68 -74.37 59.53 -44.33
C GLU A 68 -74.15 60.47 -43.15
N ASN A 69 -73.15 60.25 -42.27
CA ASN A 69 -72.76 61.26 -41.28
C ASN A 69 -72.20 62.54 -41.92
N GLN A 70 -71.56 62.49 -43.08
CA GLN A 70 -71.11 63.69 -43.79
C GLN A 70 -72.29 64.39 -44.46
N ARG A 71 -73.22 63.68 -45.11
CA ARG A 71 -74.50 64.27 -45.56
C ARG A 71 -75.27 64.89 -44.40
N LEU A 72 -75.45 64.18 -43.30
CA LEU A 72 -76.14 64.68 -42.11
C LEU A 72 -75.37 65.84 -41.45
N ARG A 73 -74.03 65.89 -41.52
CA ARG A 73 -73.25 67.06 -41.07
C ARG A 73 -73.36 68.24 -42.03
N ASP A 74 -73.34 68.01 -43.34
CA ASP A 74 -73.53 69.04 -44.38
C ASP A 74 -74.98 69.53 -44.45
N GLU A 75 -75.93 68.73 -43.96
CA GLU A 75 -77.32 69.11 -43.69
C GLU A 75 -77.42 69.87 -42.38
N LEU A 76 -76.81 69.40 -41.29
CA LEU A 76 -76.73 70.15 -40.03
C LEU A 76 -76.01 71.51 -40.23
N HIS A 77 -75.01 71.59 -41.12
CA HIS A 77 -74.33 72.84 -41.48
C HIS A 77 -75.18 73.73 -42.39
N ARG A 78 -76.03 73.17 -43.27
CA ARG A 78 -77.06 73.96 -43.99
C ARG A 78 -78.11 74.51 -43.02
N TRP A 79 -78.72 73.66 -42.20
CA TRP A 79 -79.71 74.05 -41.19
C TRP A 79 -79.13 75.02 -40.14
N ALA A 80 -77.86 74.88 -39.75
CA ALA A 80 -77.18 75.85 -38.87
C ALA A 80 -76.76 77.15 -39.58
N ALA A 81 -76.48 77.13 -40.88
CA ALA A 81 -76.16 78.33 -41.65
C ALA A 81 -77.39 79.16 -42.02
N GLU A 82 -78.55 78.52 -42.24
CA GLU A 82 -79.82 79.20 -42.53
C GLU A 82 -80.65 79.49 -41.27
N GLY A 83 -80.30 78.86 -40.13
CA GLY A 83 -80.99 78.99 -38.85
C GLY A 83 -80.66 80.21 -37.98
N THR A 84 -79.79 81.15 -38.39
CA THR A 84 -79.53 82.37 -37.59
C THR A 84 -79.11 83.59 -38.42
N ARG A 85 -80.08 84.31 -39.00
CA ARG A 85 -79.83 85.60 -39.66
C ARG A 85 -80.68 86.74 -39.10
N ALA A 86 -80.37 87.15 -37.86
CA ALA A 86 -80.77 88.45 -37.31
C ALA A 86 -79.65 89.48 -37.59
N PRO A 87 -79.77 90.35 -38.62
CA PRO A 87 -78.81 91.40 -38.86
C PRO A 87 -79.00 92.56 -37.88
N ARG A 88 -77.86 93.08 -37.39
CA ARG A 88 -77.73 94.25 -36.51
C ARG A 88 -78.55 95.45 -37.00
N GLY A 89 -79.24 96.13 -36.08
CA GLY A 89 -79.87 97.42 -36.37
C GLY A 89 -78.85 98.54 -36.69
N ARG A 90 -79.32 99.58 -37.38
CA ARG A 90 -78.57 100.82 -37.63
C ARG A 90 -79.49 102.04 -37.45
N ALA A 91 -79.10 102.88 -36.50
CA ALA A 91 -79.54 104.25 -36.18
C ALA A 91 -80.57 105.00 -37.05
N GLY A 92 -81.50 105.68 -36.37
CA GLY A 92 -81.62 107.14 -36.48
C GLY A 92 -82.99 107.72 -36.83
N ALA A 93 -83.67 108.30 -35.80
CA ALA A 93 -84.84 109.19 -35.90
C ALA A 93 -86.12 108.57 -36.55
N GLU A 94 -87.35 109.09 -36.41
CA GLU A 94 -87.92 110.27 -35.71
C GLU A 94 -88.97 109.74 -34.68
N THR A 95 -89.37 110.44 -33.59
CA THR A 95 -90.42 111.50 -33.52
C THR A 95 -91.65 111.19 -34.40
N GLU A 96 -92.92 111.27 -33.97
CA GLU A 96 -93.56 112.17 -32.98
C GLU A 96 -94.75 111.56 -32.20
N GLU A 97 -95.20 112.27 -31.16
CA GLU A 97 -96.57 112.23 -30.60
C GLU A 97 -97.47 113.23 -31.39
N PRO A 98 -98.84 113.18 -31.38
CA PRO A 98 -99.62 113.49 -30.17
C PRO A 98 -101.05 112.90 -30.11
N GLY A 99 -101.84 113.31 -29.11
CA GLY A 99 -103.30 113.15 -29.06
C GLY A 99 -104.09 114.47 -28.96
N ALA A 100 -105.40 114.43 -29.18
CA ALA A 100 -106.33 115.57 -29.01
C ALA A 100 -107.75 115.13 -28.59
N ARG A 101 -108.61 116.07 -28.14
CA ARG A 101 -109.95 115.80 -27.57
C ARG A 101 -111.04 116.76 -28.11
N THR A 102 -112.29 116.26 -28.18
CA THR A 102 -113.58 117.01 -28.13
C THR A 102 -113.90 117.99 -29.29
N ARG A 103 -115.14 118.39 -29.63
CA ARG A 103 -116.54 118.29 -29.09
C ARG A 103 -117.53 118.47 -30.31
N SER A 104 -118.88 118.61 -30.32
CA SER A 104 -120.01 118.62 -29.36
C SER A 104 -121.37 118.70 -30.11
N LEU A 105 -122.46 118.10 -29.56
CA LEU A 105 -123.91 118.48 -29.73
C LEU A 105 -124.53 118.27 -31.15
N ASP A 106 -125.86 118.11 -31.36
CA ASP A 106 -127.04 117.98 -30.47
C ASP A 106 -128.22 117.20 -31.15
N ARG A 107 -129.18 116.67 -30.34
CA ARG A 107 -130.60 116.31 -30.67
C ARG A 107 -130.93 115.24 -31.76
N GLU A 108 -132.10 114.60 -31.87
CA GLU A 108 -133.27 114.15 -31.05
C GLU A 108 -134.15 113.27 -32.01
N ALA A 109 -134.99 112.27 -31.67
CA ALA A 109 -135.10 111.31 -30.54
C ALA A 109 -136.14 110.18 -30.89
N GLU A 110 -136.11 109.04 -30.17
CA GLU A 110 -137.16 107.97 -30.05
C GLU A 110 -137.57 107.12 -31.31
N PRO A 111 -138.38 106.02 -31.17
CA PRO A 111 -138.13 104.77 -30.44
C PRO A 111 -138.44 103.50 -31.34
N PRO A 112 -138.70 102.24 -30.89
CA PRO A 112 -138.57 101.60 -29.57
C PRO A 112 -137.82 100.23 -29.49
N ALA A 113 -137.06 100.05 -28.41
CA ALA A 113 -137.09 98.94 -27.45
C ALA A 113 -136.95 97.42 -27.82
N ALA A 114 -136.79 96.97 -29.07
CA ALA A 114 -136.80 95.52 -29.37
C ALA A 114 -135.44 94.78 -29.40
N ARG A 115 -134.30 95.47 -29.56
CA ARG A 115 -133.02 94.83 -29.97
C ARG A 115 -131.99 94.56 -28.87
N HIS A 116 -132.17 95.09 -27.65
CA HIS A 116 -131.11 95.08 -26.63
C HIS A 116 -130.85 93.70 -25.99
N ALA A 117 -131.85 92.82 -25.91
CA ALA A 117 -131.72 91.52 -25.25
C ALA A 117 -130.82 90.53 -26.02
N LEU A 118 -130.82 90.58 -27.36
CA LEU A 118 -130.11 89.60 -28.20
C LEU A 118 -128.58 89.82 -28.20
N ALA A 119 -128.13 91.06 -27.99
CA ALA A 119 -126.70 91.38 -27.92
C ALA A 119 -126.05 90.81 -26.65
N ILE A 120 -126.79 90.78 -25.53
CA ILE A 120 -126.28 90.34 -24.23
C ILE A 120 -126.06 88.82 -24.21
N SER A 121 -126.92 88.03 -24.84
CA SER A 121 -126.73 86.57 -24.93
C SER A 121 -125.52 86.20 -25.79
N GLN A 122 -125.33 86.84 -26.94
CA GLN A 122 -124.18 86.60 -27.82
C GLN A 122 -122.85 86.96 -27.13
N GLN A 123 -122.84 88.02 -26.31
CA GLN A 123 -121.67 88.41 -25.54
C GLN A 123 -121.37 87.42 -24.39
N ALA A 124 -122.40 86.86 -23.75
CA ALA A 124 -122.25 85.81 -22.74
C ALA A 124 -121.76 84.48 -23.33
N GLU A 125 -122.25 84.08 -24.50
CA GLU A 125 -121.80 82.89 -25.23
C GLU A 125 -120.31 82.98 -25.57
N LEU A 126 -119.85 84.13 -26.11
CA LEU A 126 -118.43 84.36 -26.43
C LEU A 126 -117.53 84.27 -25.18
N ILE A 127 -117.94 84.87 -24.07
CA ILE A 127 -117.22 84.78 -22.78
C ILE A 127 -117.19 83.33 -22.28
N SER A 128 -118.30 82.59 -22.41
CA SER A 128 -118.37 81.19 -22.00
C SER A 128 -117.43 80.30 -22.83
N HIS A 129 -117.31 80.56 -24.14
CA HIS A 129 -116.39 79.84 -25.02
C HIS A 129 -114.93 80.15 -24.67
N GLN A 130 -114.60 81.43 -24.44
CA GLN A 130 -113.27 81.85 -23.99
C GLN A 130 -112.89 81.22 -22.65
N LEU A 131 -113.81 81.12 -21.69
CA LEU A 131 -113.56 80.46 -20.40
C LEU A 131 -113.34 78.95 -20.55
N HIS A 132 -114.11 78.26 -21.40
CA HIS A 132 -113.87 76.84 -21.69
C HIS A 132 -112.54 76.61 -22.43
N GLU A 133 -112.14 77.50 -23.34
CA GLU A 133 -110.86 77.40 -24.05
C GLU A 133 -109.67 77.72 -23.15
N ILE A 134 -109.79 78.70 -22.25
CA ILE A 134 -108.81 78.93 -21.17
C ILE A 134 -108.70 77.68 -20.30
N GLN A 135 -109.80 77.11 -19.82
CA GLN A 135 -109.78 75.87 -19.02
C GLN A 135 -109.19 74.67 -19.78
N ARG A 136 -109.43 74.58 -21.10
CA ARG A 136 -108.81 73.54 -21.95
C ARG A 136 -107.30 73.74 -22.05
N LEU A 137 -106.85 74.97 -22.26
CA LEU A 137 -105.42 75.32 -22.31
C LEU A 137 -104.73 75.20 -20.94
N GLU A 138 -105.43 75.48 -19.83
CA GLU A 138 -104.96 75.23 -18.47
C GLU A 138 -104.81 73.73 -18.20
N ALA A 139 -105.75 72.90 -18.67
CA ALA A 139 -105.66 71.44 -18.58
C ALA A 139 -104.56 70.86 -19.50
N GLU A 140 -104.38 71.40 -20.71
CA GLU A 140 -103.28 71.05 -21.61
C GLU A 140 -101.92 71.45 -21.00
N LEU A 141 -101.80 72.64 -20.41
CA LEU A 141 -100.60 73.10 -19.70
C LEU A 141 -100.32 72.25 -18.46
N ALA A 142 -101.32 71.91 -17.65
CA ALA A 142 -101.16 71.02 -16.50
C ALA A 142 -100.75 69.60 -16.93
N GLY A 143 -101.30 69.09 -18.04
CA GLY A 143 -100.89 67.82 -18.65
C GLY A 143 -99.45 67.84 -19.16
N LEU A 144 -99.03 68.92 -19.81
CA LEU A 144 -97.64 69.13 -20.26
C LEU A 144 -96.67 69.31 -19.08
N GLN A 145 -97.07 69.99 -18.01
CA GLN A 145 -96.28 70.11 -16.78
C GLN A 145 -96.15 68.76 -16.06
N ALA A 146 -97.22 67.98 -15.97
CA ALA A 146 -97.16 66.62 -15.41
C ALA A 146 -96.26 65.70 -16.27
N ALA A 147 -96.35 65.79 -17.60
CA ALA A 147 -95.48 65.06 -18.51
C ALA A 147 -94.01 65.53 -18.42
N ALA A 148 -93.75 66.82 -18.23
CA ALA A 148 -92.41 67.37 -18.01
C ALA A 148 -91.81 66.88 -16.68
N LEU A 149 -92.54 66.96 -15.58
CA LEU A 149 -92.13 66.42 -14.28
C LEU A 149 -91.90 64.90 -14.35
N GLN A 150 -92.69 64.17 -15.13
CA GLN A 150 -92.46 62.74 -15.38
C GLN A 150 -91.21 62.48 -16.23
N GLN A 151 -90.96 63.29 -17.26
CA GLN A 151 -89.71 63.24 -18.05
C GLN A 151 -88.50 63.50 -17.14
N GLU A 152 -88.52 64.60 -16.38
CA GLU A 152 -87.48 64.96 -15.40
C GLU A 152 -87.23 63.84 -14.38
N ALA A 153 -88.29 63.23 -13.82
CA ALA A 153 -88.16 62.08 -12.94
C ALA A 153 -87.52 60.86 -13.63
N THR A 154 -87.85 60.58 -14.90
CA THR A 154 -87.18 59.50 -15.65
C THR A 154 -85.75 59.83 -16.06
N VAL A 155 -85.42 61.11 -16.27
CA VAL A 155 -84.06 61.59 -16.53
C VAL A 155 -83.22 61.47 -15.26
N ALA A 156 -83.68 61.99 -14.12
CA ALA A 156 -83.01 61.85 -12.83
C ALA A 156 -82.82 60.37 -12.42
N ALA A 157 -83.82 59.51 -12.69
CA ALA A 157 -83.68 58.07 -12.50
C ALA A 157 -82.58 57.47 -13.38
N ARG A 158 -82.52 57.83 -14.68
CA ARG A 158 -81.46 57.40 -15.61
C ARG A 158 -80.08 57.96 -15.21
N GLU A 159 -79.99 59.21 -14.77
CA GLU A 159 -78.76 59.81 -14.26
C GLU A 159 -78.27 59.08 -13.01
N SER A 160 -79.17 58.69 -12.11
CA SER A 160 -78.81 57.86 -10.95
C SER A 160 -78.29 56.48 -11.33
N THR A 161 -78.89 55.81 -12.33
CA THR A 161 -78.36 54.50 -12.80
C THR A 161 -77.04 54.66 -13.55
N VAL A 162 -76.85 55.74 -14.32
CA VAL A 162 -75.57 56.07 -14.96
C VAL A 162 -74.48 56.37 -13.92
N ALA A 163 -74.79 57.10 -12.85
CA ALA A 163 -73.86 57.36 -11.75
C ALA A 163 -73.47 56.08 -11.00
N CYS A 164 -74.43 55.20 -10.72
CA CYS A 164 -74.14 53.87 -10.14
C CYS A 164 -73.24 53.04 -11.06
N LEU A 165 -73.58 52.94 -12.36
CA LEU A 165 -72.77 52.19 -13.34
C LEU A 165 -71.38 52.80 -13.55
N GLN A 166 -71.23 54.13 -13.45
CA GLN A 166 -69.93 54.79 -13.44
C GLN A 166 -69.11 54.38 -12.20
N GLY A 167 -69.71 54.41 -11.01
CA GLY A 167 -69.07 53.95 -9.77
C GLY A 167 -68.69 52.47 -9.82
N GLU A 168 -69.53 51.60 -10.39
CA GLU A 168 -69.21 50.18 -10.61
C GLU A 168 -68.04 50.02 -11.61
N LEU A 169 -68.05 50.75 -12.72
CA LEU A 169 -66.94 50.74 -13.69
C LEU A 169 -65.64 51.26 -13.08
N GLU A 170 -65.69 52.26 -12.20
CA GLU A 170 -64.52 52.75 -11.48
C GLU A 170 -64.01 51.75 -10.44
N GLN A 171 -64.89 51.09 -9.70
CA GLN A 171 -64.52 49.98 -8.81
C GLN A 171 -63.88 48.81 -9.58
N LEU A 172 -64.45 48.40 -10.72
CA LEU A 172 -63.89 47.34 -11.56
C LEU A 172 -62.54 47.76 -12.17
N ARG A 173 -62.40 49.00 -12.65
CA ARG A 173 -61.10 49.55 -13.09
C ARG A 173 -60.09 49.60 -11.95
N GLY A 174 -60.52 49.90 -10.72
CA GLY A 174 -59.69 49.86 -9.51
C GLY A 174 -59.20 48.45 -9.19
N ARG A 175 -60.11 47.47 -9.18
CA ARG A 175 -59.79 46.04 -8.97
C ARG A 175 -58.81 45.53 -10.01
N SER A 176 -59.09 45.69 -11.31
CA SER A 176 -58.18 45.22 -12.37
C SER A 176 -56.84 45.96 -12.44
N ARG A 177 -56.73 47.19 -11.89
CA ARG A 177 -55.44 47.84 -11.66
C ARG A 177 -54.69 47.21 -10.49
N ALA A 178 -55.34 47.03 -9.35
CA ALA A 178 -54.76 46.40 -8.16
C ALA A 178 -54.34 44.93 -8.43
N GLU A 179 -55.15 44.16 -9.16
CA GLU A 179 -54.84 42.82 -9.66
C GLU A 179 -53.61 42.85 -10.59
N GLY A 180 -53.56 43.81 -11.53
CA GLY A 180 -52.42 44.00 -12.42
C GLY A 180 -51.13 44.46 -11.72
N GLU A 181 -51.24 45.18 -10.60
CA GLU A 181 -50.11 45.60 -9.77
C GLU A 181 -49.65 44.48 -8.84
N ALA A 182 -50.57 43.69 -8.27
CA ALA A 182 -50.26 42.48 -7.50
C ALA A 182 -49.53 41.44 -8.35
N LEU A 183 -50.05 41.11 -9.55
CA LEU A 183 -49.39 40.18 -10.48
C LEU A 183 -48.00 40.67 -10.95
N ARG A 184 -47.79 41.99 -11.02
CA ARG A 184 -46.44 42.56 -11.27
C ARG A 184 -45.53 42.40 -10.06
N ALA A 185 -46.03 42.64 -8.84
CA ALA A 185 -45.27 42.46 -7.61
C ALA A 185 -44.86 40.99 -7.43
N GLU A 186 -45.79 40.05 -7.63
CA GLU A 186 -45.52 38.61 -7.64
C GLU A 186 -44.48 38.21 -8.69
N LEU A 187 -44.57 38.74 -9.92
CA LEU A 187 -43.58 38.47 -10.98
C LEU A 187 -42.18 39.03 -10.63
N GLU A 188 -42.10 40.23 -10.06
CA GLU A 188 -40.83 40.79 -9.58
C GLU A 188 -40.31 40.09 -8.32
N GLU A 189 -41.17 39.47 -7.52
CA GLU A 189 -40.73 38.61 -6.42
C GLU A 189 -40.20 37.27 -6.94
N GLN A 190 -40.90 36.62 -7.88
CA GLN A 190 -40.42 35.41 -8.55
C GLN A 190 -39.09 35.62 -9.27
N LYS A 191 -38.90 36.78 -9.93
CA LYS A 191 -37.60 37.17 -10.49
C LYS A 191 -36.52 37.30 -9.42
N ARG A 192 -36.80 37.92 -8.28
CA ARG A 192 -35.83 38.04 -7.16
C ARG A 192 -35.49 36.67 -6.55
N ARG A 193 -36.49 35.80 -6.34
CA ARG A 193 -36.30 34.43 -5.86
C ARG A 193 -35.41 33.63 -6.83
N GLY A 194 -35.75 33.60 -8.12
CA GLY A 194 -34.94 32.93 -9.15
C GLY A 194 -33.54 33.53 -9.33
N GLN A 195 -33.36 34.85 -9.14
CA GLN A 195 -32.04 35.47 -9.10
C GLN A 195 -31.23 35.03 -7.88
N ALA A 196 -31.85 34.98 -6.70
CA ALA A 196 -31.23 34.52 -5.46
C ALA A 196 -30.80 33.03 -5.55
N GLU A 197 -31.70 32.17 -6.06
CA GLU A 197 -31.41 30.76 -6.37
C GLU A 197 -30.23 30.62 -7.33
N VAL A 198 -30.21 31.41 -8.42
CA VAL A 198 -29.09 31.42 -9.38
C VAL A 198 -27.78 31.95 -8.76
N THR A 199 -27.82 32.84 -7.77
CA THR A 199 -26.61 33.23 -7.03
C THR A 199 -26.15 32.17 -6.01
N ALA A 200 -27.08 31.50 -5.32
CA ALA A 200 -26.77 30.41 -4.40
C ALA A 200 -26.12 29.23 -5.14
N LEU A 201 -26.76 28.74 -6.21
CA LEU A 201 -26.24 27.66 -7.05
C LEU A 201 -24.87 27.99 -7.68
N LYS A 202 -24.58 29.28 -7.95
CA LYS A 202 -23.23 29.71 -8.38
C LYS A 202 -22.20 29.65 -7.25
N ALA A 203 -22.57 30.08 -6.04
CA ALA A 203 -21.69 29.98 -4.88
C ALA A 203 -21.39 28.51 -4.52
N GLU A 204 -22.39 27.64 -4.51
CA GLU A 204 -22.25 26.18 -4.34
C GLU A 204 -21.34 25.57 -5.42
N LEU A 205 -21.53 25.93 -6.69
CA LEU A 205 -20.68 25.48 -7.79
C LEU A 205 -19.22 25.94 -7.63
N GLU A 206 -18.99 27.16 -7.15
CA GLU A 206 -17.64 27.63 -6.85
C GLU A 206 -17.03 26.95 -5.61
N GLU A 207 -17.81 26.66 -4.57
CA GLU A 207 -17.33 25.87 -3.44
C GLU A 207 -16.96 24.45 -3.85
N LEU A 208 -17.80 23.75 -4.62
CA LEU A 208 -17.49 22.42 -5.14
C LEU A 208 -16.22 22.43 -6.01
N ARG A 209 -15.99 23.51 -6.78
CA ARG A 209 -14.73 23.71 -7.52
C ARG A 209 -13.54 23.94 -6.59
N ARG A 210 -13.68 24.75 -5.54
CA ARG A 210 -12.62 24.99 -4.53
C ARG A 210 -12.27 23.71 -3.77
N ARG A 211 -13.27 22.92 -3.37
CA ARG A 211 -13.10 21.61 -2.70
C ARG A 211 -12.39 20.62 -3.61
N GLY A 212 -12.89 20.40 -4.83
CA GLY A 212 -12.22 19.53 -5.81
C GLY A 212 -10.81 19.99 -6.20
N GLN A 213 -10.55 21.31 -6.25
CA GLN A 213 -9.19 21.84 -6.41
C GLN A 213 -8.32 21.46 -5.20
N ALA A 214 -8.76 21.74 -3.97
CA ALA A 214 -8.03 21.39 -2.76
C ALA A 214 -7.73 19.88 -2.67
N GLU A 215 -8.71 19.02 -2.98
CA GLU A 215 -8.56 17.56 -3.08
C GLU A 215 -7.47 17.18 -4.10
N THR A 216 -7.49 17.75 -5.31
CA THR A 216 -6.42 17.48 -6.30
C THR A 216 -5.05 18.03 -5.91
N HIS A 217 -4.97 19.04 -5.04
CA HIS A 217 -3.71 19.54 -4.49
C HIS A 217 -3.20 18.66 -3.34
N ALA A 218 -4.08 18.19 -2.45
CA ALA A 218 -3.74 17.24 -1.39
C ALA A 218 -3.22 15.92 -1.98
N LEU A 219 -3.98 15.30 -2.90
CA LEU A 219 -3.57 14.05 -3.57
C LEU A 219 -2.26 14.19 -4.36
N ARG A 220 -1.92 15.38 -4.86
CA ARG A 220 -0.61 15.65 -5.49
C ARG A 220 0.50 15.76 -4.46
N ALA A 221 0.27 16.44 -3.33
CA ALA A 221 1.23 16.54 -2.24
C ALA A 221 1.53 15.16 -1.63
N GLU A 222 0.50 14.35 -1.39
CA GLU A 222 0.63 12.94 -0.97
C GLU A 222 1.42 12.11 -1.98
N LEU A 223 1.14 12.23 -3.28
CA LEU A 223 1.89 11.53 -4.33
C LEU A 223 3.37 11.97 -4.38
N GLU A 224 3.66 13.26 -4.18
CA GLU A 224 5.03 13.76 -4.08
C GLU A 224 5.73 13.28 -2.80
N GLU A 225 5.03 13.20 -1.67
CA GLU A 225 5.59 12.69 -0.42
C GLU A 225 5.90 11.20 -0.52
N GLN A 226 4.98 10.37 -1.04
CA GLN A 226 5.20 8.95 -1.25
C GLN A 226 6.36 8.70 -2.23
N ARG A 227 6.55 9.57 -3.24
CA ARG A 227 7.73 9.54 -4.12
C ARG A 227 9.01 9.88 -3.38
N ARG A 228 9.02 10.89 -2.49
CA ARG A 228 10.19 11.23 -1.65
C ARG A 228 10.53 10.12 -0.66
N ARG A 229 9.53 9.48 -0.04
CA ARG A 229 9.70 8.32 0.83
C ARG A 229 10.33 7.14 0.08
N GLY A 230 9.73 6.72 -1.04
CA GLY A 230 10.29 5.64 -1.88
C GLY A 230 11.66 5.96 -2.51
N GLN A 231 11.99 7.24 -2.72
CA GLN A 231 13.35 7.66 -3.10
C GLN A 231 14.33 7.52 -1.93
N ALA A 232 13.98 8.01 -0.74
CA ALA A 232 14.82 7.89 0.46
C ALA A 232 15.02 6.42 0.87
N GLU A 233 13.99 5.57 0.75
CA GLU A 233 14.08 4.12 0.95
C GLU A 233 15.03 3.48 -0.08
N ALA A 234 14.92 3.84 -1.37
CA ALA A 234 15.82 3.33 -2.41
C ALA A 234 17.27 3.77 -2.23
N ASP A 235 17.51 5.01 -1.75
CA ASP A 235 18.85 5.54 -1.50
C ASP A 235 19.45 5.01 -0.18
N ALA A 236 18.63 4.72 0.84
CA ALA A 236 19.06 3.99 2.03
C ALA A 236 19.48 2.55 1.70
N LEU A 237 18.65 1.82 0.94
CA LEU A 237 18.98 0.46 0.49
C LEU A 237 20.23 0.42 -0.42
N ARG A 238 20.49 1.48 -1.20
CA ARG A 238 21.76 1.63 -1.94
C ARG A 238 22.95 1.76 -1.00
N ALA A 239 22.86 2.62 0.01
CA ALA A 239 23.94 2.80 0.99
C ALA A 239 24.20 1.50 1.80
N GLU A 240 23.15 0.76 2.16
CA GLU A 240 23.28 -0.56 2.81
C GLU A 240 23.98 -1.58 1.88
N LEU A 241 23.63 -1.61 0.59
CA LEU A 241 24.29 -2.47 -0.40
C LEU A 241 25.75 -2.06 -0.67
N GLU A 242 26.07 -0.77 -0.67
CA GLU A 242 27.44 -0.28 -0.79
C GLU A 242 28.28 -0.68 0.42
N VAL A 243 27.77 -0.49 1.65
CA VAL A 243 28.43 -0.93 2.89
C VAL A 243 28.61 -2.45 2.93
N ALA A 244 27.61 -3.24 2.54
CA ALA A 244 27.73 -4.70 2.44
C ALA A 244 28.77 -5.13 1.37
N ALA A 245 28.83 -4.43 0.23
CA ALA A 245 29.84 -4.69 -0.80
C ALA A 245 31.25 -4.30 -0.35
N GLU A 246 31.42 -3.25 0.47
CA GLU A 246 32.70 -2.91 1.10
C GLU A 246 33.11 -3.94 2.15
N GLN A 247 32.18 -4.40 2.99
CA GLN A 247 32.42 -5.47 3.97
C GLN A 247 32.89 -6.75 3.29
N HIS A 248 32.17 -7.24 2.28
CA HIS A 248 32.59 -8.43 1.51
C HIS A 248 33.93 -8.24 0.78
N GLN A 249 34.27 -7.02 0.33
CA GLN A 249 35.59 -6.74 -0.22
C GLN A 249 36.70 -6.80 0.85
N GLN A 250 36.43 -6.36 2.07
CA GLN A 250 37.35 -6.47 3.20
C GLN A 250 37.52 -7.93 3.65
N GLU A 251 36.43 -8.69 3.77
CA GLU A 251 36.46 -10.14 4.06
C GLU A 251 37.28 -10.91 3.02
N LEU A 252 37.05 -10.64 1.72
CA LEU A 252 37.82 -11.23 0.63
C LEU A 252 39.29 -10.80 0.65
N ALA A 253 39.62 -9.58 1.11
CA ALA A 253 41.01 -9.15 1.27
C ALA A 253 41.70 -9.87 2.43
N VAL A 254 41.02 -10.04 3.58
CA VAL A 254 41.53 -10.80 4.73
C VAL A 254 41.74 -12.26 4.36
N ALA A 255 40.74 -12.94 3.79
CA ALA A 255 40.83 -14.34 3.38
C ALA A 255 41.92 -14.59 2.32
N ARG A 256 42.17 -13.63 1.42
CA ARG A 256 43.32 -13.67 0.50
C ARG A 256 44.65 -13.54 1.22
N GLY A 257 44.74 -12.68 2.23
CA GLY A 257 45.92 -12.53 3.09
C GLY A 257 46.22 -13.79 3.90
N GLU A 258 45.21 -14.40 4.51
CA GLU A 258 45.32 -15.67 5.24
C GLU A 258 45.75 -16.81 4.32
N LEU A 259 45.17 -16.93 3.12
CA LEU A 259 45.59 -17.92 2.12
C LEU A 259 47.04 -17.71 1.67
N GLN A 260 47.48 -16.46 1.49
CA GLN A 260 48.88 -16.15 1.18
C GLN A 260 49.81 -16.52 2.35
N ALA A 261 49.45 -16.19 3.59
CA ALA A 261 50.21 -16.56 4.77
C ALA A 261 50.35 -18.09 4.93
N ALA A 262 49.27 -18.85 4.73
CA ALA A 262 49.28 -20.31 4.75
C ALA A 262 50.14 -20.91 3.63
N LEU A 263 50.16 -20.29 2.44
CA LEU A 263 51.03 -20.72 1.32
C LEU A 263 52.51 -20.44 1.60
N GLU A 264 52.86 -19.27 2.17
CA GLU A 264 54.24 -18.99 2.58
C GLU A 264 54.68 -19.85 3.78
N GLU A 265 53.79 -20.16 4.72
CA GLU A 265 54.12 -21.11 5.79
C GLU A 265 54.33 -22.53 5.24
N GLY A 266 53.49 -23.00 4.32
CA GLY A 266 53.68 -24.29 3.64
C GLY A 266 55.00 -24.38 2.87
N LYS A 267 55.42 -23.29 2.22
CA LYS A 267 56.76 -23.16 1.61
C LYS A 267 57.86 -23.21 2.66
N ALA A 268 57.73 -22.46 3.77
CA ALA A 268 58.73 -22.46 4.84
C ALA A 268 58.83 -23.83 5.55
N GLN A 269 57.71 -24.52 5.76
CA GLN A 269 57.68 -25.88 6.32
C GLN A 269 58.34 -26.89 5.38
N THR A 270 58.07 -26.83 4.07
CA THR A 270 58.72 -27.71 3.09
C THR A 270 60.21 -27.41 2.90
N GLN A 271 60.63 -26.15 2.92
CA GLN A 271 62.04 -25.75 2.98
C GLN A 271 62.74 -26.31 4.23
N ARG A 272 62.19 -26.09 5.43
CA ARG A 272 62.73 -26.66 6.68
C ARG A 272 62.81 -28.19 6.64
N ALA A 273 61.87 -28.85 5.96
CA ALA A 273 61.90 -30.31 5.77
C ALA A 273 63.03 -30.73 4.83
N THR A 274 63.25 -30.04 3.70
CA THR A 274 64.37 -30.35 2.79
C THR A 274 65.73 -30.04 3.42
N GLU A 275 65.86 -28.95 4.19
CA GLU A 275 67.06 -28.62 4.97
C GLU A 275 67.39 -29.71 6.00
N ARG A 276 66.40 -30.21 6.75
CA ARG A 276 66.57 -31.33 7.70
C ARG A 276 67.01 -32.61 7.01
N LEU A 277 66.42 -32.94 5.86
CA LEU A 277 66.80 -34.11 5.07
C LEU A 277 68.22 -33.98 4.50
N GLN A 278 68.61 -32.79 4.02
CA GLN A 278 69.98 -32.52 3.58
C GLN A 278 70.99 -32.61 4.74
N GLY A 279 70.64 -32.09 5.92
CA GLY A 279 71.42 -32.24 7.15
C GLY A 279 71.67 -33.70 7.50
N ALA A 280 70.60 -34.50 7.65
CA ALA A 280 70.70 -35.92 7.98
C ALA A 280 71.47 -36.73 6.91
N LEU A 281 71.30 -36.40 5.62
CA LEU A 281 72.11 -37.00 4.54
C LEU A 281 73.60 -36.64 4.66
N GLY A 282 73.93 -35.40 5.03
CA GLY A 282 75.30 -34.96 5.31
C GLY A 282 75.90 -35.63 6.55
N GLU A 283 75.12 -35.80 7.62
CA GLU A 283 75.51 -36.54 8.82
C GLU A 283 75.82 -38.00 8.49
N HIS A 284 74.92 -38.71 7.81
CA HIS A 284 75.15 -40.10 7.39
C HIS A 284 76.32 -40.24 6.40
N GLN A 285 76.55 -39.28 5.50
CA GLN A 285 77.75 -39.26 4.65
C GLN A 285 79.04 -39.08 5.48
N ALA A 286 79.02 -38.26 6.52
CA ALA A 286 80.14 -38.09 7.44
C ALA A 286 80.36 -39.34 8.32
N GLU A 287 79.29 -40.01 8.77
CA GLU A 287 79.36 -41.29 9.49
C GLU A 287 79.96 -42.40 8.62
N LEU A 288 79.46 -42.57 7.39
CA LEU A 288 80.02 -43.51 6.42
C LEU A 288 81.50 -43.21 6.14
N SER A 289 81.86 -41.93 5.97
CA SER A 289 83.26 -41.52 5.77
C SER A 289 84.15 -41.87 6.96
N ARG A 290 83.67 -41.62 8.20
CA ARG A 290 84.37 -42.01 9.44
C ARG A 290 84.53 -43.52 9.54
N LEU A 291 83.47 -44.28 9.25
CA LEU A 291 83.50 -45.74 9.25
C LEU A 291 84.48 -46.30 8.21
N CYS A 292 84.51 -45.75 6.99
CA CYS A 292 85.47 -46.15 5.95
C CYS A 292 86.92 -45.88 6.37
N VAL A 293 87.20 -44.74 7.03
CA VAL A 293 88.53 -44.43 7.58
C VAL A 293 88.89 -45.39 8.72
N ALA A 294 87.96 -45.69 9.63
CA ALA A 294 88.18 -46.65 10.72
C ALA A 294 88.47 -48.06 10.21
N HIS A 295 87.64 -48.59 9.30
CA HIS A 295 87.86 -49.89 8.66
C HIS A 295 89.19 -49.92 7.87
N GLY A 296 89.54 -48.81 7.20
CA GLY A 296 90.84 -48.67 6.51
C GLY A 296 92.02 -48.76 7.47
N ALA A 297 91.93 -48.14 8.65
CA ALA A 297 92.95 -48.21 9.69
C ALA A 297 93.03 -49.60 10.34
N GLU A 298 91.90 -50.26 10.61
CA GLU A 298 91.84 -51.63 11.12
C GLU A 298 92.44 -52.63 10.13
N VAL A 299 92.07 -52.56 8.85
CA VAL A 299 92.67 -53.37 7.77
C VAL A 299 94.17 -53.08 7.62
N GLY A 300 94.60 -51.82 7.81
CA GLY A 300 96.00 -51.44 7.87
C GLY A 300 96.75 -52.11 9.03
N SER A 301 96.18 -52.07 10.24
CA SER A 301 96.74 -52.69 11.44
C SER A 301 96.80 -54.22 11.33
N LEU A 302 95.74 -54.86 10.83
CA LEU A 302 95.70 -56.31 10.57
C LEU A 302 96.75 -56.74 9.53
N ARG A 303 96.97 -55.95 8.48
CA ARG A 303 98.06 -56.20 7.50
C ARG A 303 99.44 -56.04 8.13
N GLN A 304 99.67 -55.01 8.94
CA GLN A 304 100.94 -54.86 9.67
C GLN A 304 101.18 -56.03 10.63
N ARG A 305 100.14 -56.50 11.32
CA ARG A 305 100.22 -57.63 12.24
C ARG A 305 100.44 -58.97 11.53
N ALA A 306 99.89 -59.14 10.32
CA ALA A 306 100.19 -60.29 9.46
C ALA A 306 101.68 -60.28 9.05
N LEU A 307 102.21 -59.15 8.56
CA LEU A 307 103.62 -58.99 8.21
C LEU A 307 104.57 -59.24 9.41
N GLN A 308 104.18 -58.82 10.62
CA GLN A 308 104.92 -59.12 11.85
C GLN A 308 104.94 -60.62 12.16
N LEU A 309 103.80 -61.31 12.02
CA LEU A 309 103.70 -62.76 12.22
C LEU A 309 104.47 -63.54 11.15
N GLU A 310 104.50 -63.09 9.90
CA GLU A 310 105.34 -63.66 8.84
C GLU A 310 106.84 -63.53 9.17
N GLN A 311 107.27 -62.36 9.66
CA GLN A 311 108.65 -62.15 10.12
C GLN A 311 109.01 -62.99 11.35
N GLU A 312 108.08 -63.16 12.31
CA GLU A 312 108.25 -64.09 13.43
C GLU A 312 108.36 -65.55 12.97
N LEU A 313 107.56 -65.96 11.98
CA LEU A 313 107.59 -67.32 11.42
C LEU A 313 108.90 -67.57 10.66
N GLU A 314 109.40 -66.60 9.90
CA GLU A 314 110.74 -66.66 9.30
C GLU A 314 111.83 -66.77 10.37
N ALA A 315 111.79 -65.93 11.41
CA ALA A 315 112.78 -65.96 12.49
C ALA A 315 112.78 -67.32 13.23
N ARG A 316 111.59 -67.87 13.52
CA ARG A 316 111.43 -69.22 14.09
C ARG A 316 111.89 -70.31 13.11
N GLY A 317 111.71 -70.11 11.80
CA GLY A 317 112.23 -70.99 10.75
C GLY A 317 113.75 -71.05 10.74
N ARG A 318 114.42 -69.89 10.77
CA ARG A 318 115.89 -69.76 10.86
C ARG A 318 116.43 -70.35 12.17
N ALA A 319 115.76 -70.07 13.30
CA ALA A 319 116.11 -70.67 14.58
C ALA A 319 116.00 -72.21 14.55
N ARG A 320 114.90 -72.75 13.97
CA ARG A 320 114.72 -74.19 13.77
C ARG A 320 115.80 -74.80 12.87
N GLN A 321 116.22 -74.10 11.80
CA GLN A 321 117.33 -74.54 10.96
C GLN A 321 118.62 -74.66 11.78
N SER A 322 119.00 -73.62 12.53
CA SER A 322 120.20 -73.65 13.38
C SER A 322 120.15 -74.72 14.48
N LEU A 323 118.98 -74.98 15.08
CA LEU A 323 118.79 -76.08 16.04
C LEU A 323 118.89 -77.46 15.38
N GLN A 324 118.46 -77.59 14.13
CA GLN A 324 118.55 -78.84 13.38
C GLN A 324 119.97 -79.09 12.85
N GLU A 325 120.73 -78.05 12.53
CA GLU A 325 122.17 -78.10 12.32
C GLU A 325 122.90 -78.55 13.59
N GLN A 326 122.65 -77.91 14.73
CA GLN A 326 123.20 -78.32 16.04
C GLN A 326 122.83 -79.76 16.44
N LEU A 327 121.61 -80.20 16.13
CA LEU A 327 121.20 -81.59 16.33
C LEU A 327 122.02 -82.53 15.44
N SER A 328 122.31 -82.14 14.19
CA SER A 328 123.11 -82.94 13.27
C SER A 328 124.59 -83.05 13.69
N THR A 329 125.18 -81.98 14.25
CA THR A 329 126.55 -82.05 14.80
C THR A 329 126.59 -82.89 16.06
N ALA A 330 125.62 -82.73 16.97
CA ALA A 330 125.50 -83.57 18.16
C ALA A 330 125.24 -85.05 17.82
N GLN A 331 124.52 -85.34 16.74
CA GLN A 331 124.36 -86.71 16.21
C GLN A 331 125.67 -87.27 15.63
N ALA A 332 126.49 -86.46 14.95
CA ALA A 332 127.81 -86.88 14.48
C ALA A 332 128.79 -87.11 15.65
N GLU A 333 128.77 -86.25 16.67
CA GLU A 333 129.51 -86.44 17.92
C GLU A 333 129.07 -87.72 18.63
N LEU A 334 127.75 -87.94 18.79
CA LEU A 334 127.20 -89.17 19.37
C LEU A 334 127.58 -90.41 18.55
N ALA A 335 127.60 -90.33 17.21
CA ALA A 335 128.07 -91.42 16.36
C ALA A 335 129.57 -91.73 16.59
N SER A 336 130.41 -90.71 16.81
CA SER A 336 131.82 -90.91 17.18
C SER A 336 131.97 -91.55 18.56
N GLN A 337 131.15 -91.14 19.54
CA GLN A 337 131.09 -91.77 20.86
C GLN A 337 130.56 -93.21 20.80
N GLN A 338 129.61 -93.50 19.90
CA GLN A 338 129.12 -94.85 19.66
C GLN A 338 130.17 -95.73 18.96
N ALA A 339 131.01 -95.18 18.08
CA ALA A 339 132.16 -95.90 17.53
C ALA A 339 133.20 -96.23 18.62
N LEU A 340 133.50 -95.29 19.51
CA LEU A 340 134.34 -95.53 20.70
C LEU A 340 133.72 -96.59 21.63
N LEU A 341 132.40 -96.54 21.87
CA LEU A 341 131.69 -97.55 22.65
C LEU A 341 131.67 -98.91 21.94
N GLN A 342 131.69 -99.00 20.61
CA GLN A 342 131.83 -100.26 19.88
C GLN A 342 133.26 -100.84 19.99
N GLN A 343 134.29 -100.00 19.99
CA GLN A 343 135.67 -100.41 20.30
C GLN A 343 135.79 -100.94 21.75
N LEU A 344 135.13 -100.29 22.71
CA LEU A 344 135.04 -100.80 24.09
C LEU A 344 134.19 -102.08 24.19
N ARG A 345 133.13 -102.22 23.38
CA ARG A 345 132.26 -103.41 23.39
C ARG A 345 132.95 -104.65 22.81
N THR A 346 133.86 -104.48 21.85
CA THR A 346 134.75 -105.56 21.39
C THR A 346 135.82 -105.94 22.42
N TYR A 347 136.12 -105.07 23.40
CA TYR A 347 137.05 -105.34 24.49
C TYR A 347 136.40 -105.99 25.74
N VAL A 348 135.06 -105.92 25.86
CA VAL A 348 134.31 -106.37 27.06
C VAL A 348 133.42 -107.60 26.79
N GLY A 349 133.39 -108.10 25.54
CA GLY A 349 132.42 -109.12 25.08
C GLY A 349 132.58 -110.56 25.62
N GLU A 350 133.59 -110.87 26.43
CA GLU A 350 133.94 -112.26 26.81
C GLU A 350 133.36 -112.74 28.17
N GLN A 351 132.51 -111.97 28.85
CA GLN A 351 132.02 -112.34 30.20
C GLN A 351 130.52 -112.12 30.45
N GLY A 352 129.82 -113.21 30.81
CA GLY A 352 128.64 -113.19 31.67
C GLY A 352 127.26 -113.25 30.99
N SER A 353 126.41 -114.19 31.42
CA SER A 353 125.00 -114.27 31.02
C SER A 353 124.13 -114.88 32.12
N GLY A 354 122.94 -114.30 32.37
CA GLY A 354 121.84 -114.97 33.08
C GLY A 354 121.16 -114.16 34.19
N LEU A 355 119.87 -113.86 34.02
CA LEU A 355 118.94 -113.51 35.09
C LEU A 355 117.57 -114.13 34.79
N GLY A 356 116.96 -114.74 35.81
CA GLY A 356 115.65 -115.41 35.74
C GLY A 356 114.78 -115.45 37.01
N PRO A 357 115.29 -115.31 38.26
CA PRO A 357 114.45 -115.58 39.45
C PRO A 357 113.48 -114.43 39.82
N GLU A 358 113.83 -113.18 39.52
CA GLU A 358 113.11 -111.98 39.98
C GLU A 358 111.63 -111.97 39.56
N ARG A 359 111.32 -112.50 38.36
CA ARG A 359 109.97 -112.52 37.79
C ARG A 359 108.97 -113.34 38.63
N GLN A 360 109.43 -114.31 39.42
CA GLN A 360 108.56 -115.13 40.28
C GLN A 360 108.23 -114.44 41.61
N GLN A 361 109.11 -113.57 42.14
CA GLN A 361 108.84 -112.85 43.40
C GLN A 361 107.69 -111.84 43.27
N LEU A 362 107.62 -111.12 42.14
CA LEU A 362 106.59 -110.09 41.91
C LEU A 362 105.17 -110.68 41.86
N LEU A 363 104.99 -111.85 41.23
CA LEU A 363 103.70 -112.55 41.20
C LEU A 363 103.21 -112.93 42.61
N GLY A 364 104.13 -113.32 43.49
CA GLY A 364 103.86 -113.62 44.89
C GLY A 364 103.64 -112.40 45.80
N GLN A 365 103.69 -111.17 45.28
CA GLN A 365 103.28 -109.95 45.99
C GLN A 365 101.85 -109.57 45.64
N VAL A 366 101.46 -109.62 44.35
CA VAL A 366 100.12 -109.24 43.88
C VAL A 366 99.01 -110.01 44.63
N GLN A 367 99.15 -111.35 44.72
CA GLN A 367 98.16 -112.22 45.37
C GLN A 367 97.93 -111.92 46.87
N ARG A 368 98.86 -111.25 47.55
CA ARG A 368 98.68 -110.86 48.96
C ARG A 368 97.83 -109.61 49.10
N LEU A 369 98.06 -108.60 48.27
CA LEU A 369 97.29 -107.35 48.24
C LEU A 369 95.82 -107.58 47.88
N GLU A 370 95.53 -108.60 47.05
CA GLU A 370 94.16 -108.98 46.73
C GLU A 370 93.39 -109.57 47.93
N GLY A 371 94.05 -110.33 48.81
CA GLY A 371 93.45 -110.82 50.05
C GLY A 371 93.20 -109.71 51.09
N GLU A 372 94.12 -108.74 51.18
CA GLU A 372 93.97 -107.57 52.05
C GLU A 372 92.75 -106.73 51.66
N ARG A 373 92.55 -106.46 50.35
CA ARG A 373 91.37 -105.78 49.79
C ARG A 373 90.06 -106.39 50.27
N ASP A 374 89.91 -107.70 50.16
CA ASP A 374 88.64 -108.38 50.47
C ASP A 374 88.38 -108.45 51.98
N SER A 375 89.43 -108.52 52.80
CA SER A 375 89.29 -108.37 54.25
C SER A 375 88.71 -107.00 54.63
N LEU A 376 89.25 -105.91 54.07
CA LEU A 376 88.78 -104.54 54.32
C LEU A 376 87.32 -104.36 53.89
N ARG A 377 86.92 -104.95 52.76
CA ARG A 377 85.53 -104.89 52.26
C ARG A 377 84.52 -105.41 53.28
N THR A 378 84.77 -106.59 53.86
CA THR A 378 83.88 -107.15 54.89
C THR A 378 83.77 -106.29 56.16
N THR A 379 84.84 -105.57 56.53
CA THR A 379 84.79 -104.65 57.68
C THR A 379 83.92 -103.41 57.41
N ALA A 380 83.86 -102.91 56.18
CA ALA A 380 83.00 -101.79 55.80
C ALA A 380 81.51 -102.17 55.86
N GLU A 381 81.17 -103.36 55.39
CA GLU A 381 79.80 -103.90 55.40
C GLU A 381 79.28 -104.09 56.85
N LEU A 382 80.14 -104.55 57.77
CA LEU A 382 79.83 -104.62 59.21
C LEU A 382 79.63 -103.25 59.87
N LEU A 383 80.37 -102.22 59.43
CA LEU A 383 80.20 -100.86 59.94
C LEU A 383 78.87 -100.23 59.47
N GLN A 384 78.40 -100.53 58.25
CA GLN A 384 77.09 -100.06 57.78
C GLN A 384 75.93 -100.62 58.61
N LEU A 385 75.94 -101.92 58.95
CA LEU A 385 74.93 -102.54 59.83
C LEU A 385 74.90 -101.88 61.23
N ARG A 386 76.07 -101.46 61.72
CA ARG A 386 76.21 -100.77 63.00
C ARG A 386 75.71 -99.32 62.98
N LEU A 387 75.72 -98.69 61.81
CA LEU A 387 75.22 -97.33 61.60
C LEU A 387 73.68 -97.32 61.48
N ALA A 388 73.10 -98.30 60.79
CA ALA A 388 71.65 -98.49 60.70
C ALA A 388 71.01 -98.66 62.09
N SER A 389 71.53 -99.58 62.91
CA SER A 389 70.99 -99.87 64.24
C SER A 389 71.08 -98.71 65.25
N LEU A 390 71.98 -97.74 65.04
CA LEU A 390 72.00 -96.50 65.83
C LEU A 390 70.87 -95.52 65.43
N SER A 391 70.43 -95.55 64.17
CA SER A 391 69.32 -94.72 63.68
C SER A 391 67.98 -95.13 64.31
N ASP A 392 67.75 -96.44 64.47
CA ASP A 392 66.51 -96.98 65.05
C ASP A 392 66.36 -96.62 66.53
N ILE A 393 67.47 -96.56 67.28
CA ILE A 393 67.49 -96.21 68.71
C ILE A 393 67.09 -94.75 68.94
N LEU A 394 67.52 -93.83 68.06
CA LEU A 394 67.16 -92.41 68.15
C LEU A 394 65.66 -92.21 67.91
N ALA A 395 65.08 -92.89 66.91
CA ALA A 395 63.65 -92.82 66.61
C ALA A 395 62.75 -93.30 67.78
N LEU A 396 63.25 -94.20 68.64
CA LEU A 396 62.55 -94.62 69.85
C LEU A 396 62.62 -93.57 70.98
N GLN A 397 63.74 -92.84 71.11
CA GLN A 397 63.93 -91.83 72.16
C GLN A 397 63.08 -90.57 71.93
N GLU A 398 62.83 -90.20 70.67
CA GLU A 398 61.98 -89.05 70.33
C GLU A 398 60.50 -89.26 70.73
N LEU A 399 60.05 -90.51 70.86
CA LEU A 399 58.67 -90.86 71.17
C LEU A 399 58.31 -90.60 72.65
N GLU A 400 59.25 -90.80 73.57
CA GLU A 400 58.99 -90.79 75.02
C GLU A 400 58.81 -89.38 75.62
N LEU A 401 59.33 -88.34 74.95
CA LEU A 401 59.34 -86.94 75.44
C LEU A 401 57.97 -86.21 75.41
N THR A 402 56.85 -86.95 75.29
CA THR A 402 55.54 -86.41 74.90
C THR A 402 54.45 -86.37 76.00
N ARG A 403 54.78 -86.60 77.29
CA ARG A 403 53.80 -86.67 78.42
C ARG A 403 54.08 -85.68 79.58
N LYS A 404 53.04 -85.25 80.34
CA LYS A 404 53.04 -84.13 81.35
C LYS A 404 52.22 -84.41 82.63
N PRO A 405 52.44 -83.67 83.76
CA PRO A 405 51.44 -83.44 84.84
C PRO A 405 51.37 -81.98 85.44
N CYS A 406 50.64 -81.78 86.58
CA CYS A 406 49.96 -80.53 87.08
C CYS A 406 50.60 -79.77 88.31
N ASP A 407 49.90 -78.80 88.97
CA ASP A 407 50.46 -77.80 89.95
C ASP A 407 49.50 -77.36 91.17
N PRO A 408 49.40 -76.13 91.81
CA PRO A 408 49.41 -75.95 93.30
C PRO A 408 48.32 -75.05 94.01
N LEU A 409 48.38 -74.82 95.36
CA LEU A 409 47.48 -73.91 96.15
C LEU A 409 48.04 -73.22 97.45
N GLN A 410 48.07 -71.87 97.47
CA GLN A 410 47.79 -70.86 98.57
C GLN A 410 48.42 -70.89 100.00
N PRO A 411 48.35 -69.79 100.84
CA PRO A 411 47.89 -68.39 100.62
C PRO A 411 48.84 -67.25 101.11
N GLU A 412 49.00 -66.17 100.32
CA GLU A 412 49.47 -64.85 100.84
C GLU A 412 48.90 -63.60 100.08
N PRO A 413 47.63 -63.58 99.56
CA PRO A 413 47.35 -62.87 98.31
C PRO A 413 46.44 -61.63 98.41
N ALA A 414 45.76 -61.38 99.53
CA ALA A 414 44.55 -60.54 99.54
C ALA A 414 44.76 -59.01 99.43
N GLN A 415 45.75 -58.44 100.11
CA GLN A 415 46.10 -57.02 99.91
C GLN A 415 46.83 -56.81 98.58
N LYS A 416 47.64 -57.79 98.15
CA LYS A 416 48.28 -57.82 96.84
C LYS A 416 47.22 -57.76 95.73
N SER A 417 46.15 -58.56 95.82
CA SER A 417 45.07 -58.55 94.81
C SER A 417 44.28 -57.23 94.77
N GLN A 418 44.06 -56.53 95.89
CA GLN A 418 43.45 -55.19 95.87
C GLN A 418 44.35 -54.12 95.23
N SER A 419 45.65 -54.13 95.54
CA SER A 419 46.61 -53.21 94.90
C SER A 419 46.76 -53.48 93.40
N LEU A 420 46.72 -54.76 93.01
CA LEU A 420 46.73 -55.22 91.63
C LEU A 420 45.42 -54.85 90.90
N LEU A 421 44.26 -54.94 91.56
CA LEU A 421 42.97 -54.48 91.02
C LEU A 421 42.95 -52.97 90.76
N SER A 422 43.58 -52.16 91.61
CA SER A 422 43.67 -50.71 91.40
C SER A 422 44.56 -50.39 90.19
N ARG A 423 45.77 -50.96 90.13
CA ARG A 423 46.66 -50.85 88.96
C ARG A 423 46.03 -51.40 87.67
N TRP A 424 45.24 -52.47 87.77
CA TRP A 424 44.50 -53.02 86.64
C TRP A 424 43.40 -52.05 86.17
N ARG A 425 42.62 -51.45 87.07
CA ARG A 425 41.62 -50.40 86.74
C ARG A 425 42.28 -49.18 86.08
N GLU A 426 43.39 -48.69 86.64
CA GLU A 426 44.19 -47.61 86.06
C GLU A 426 44.68 -47.96 84.65
N LYS A 427 45.24 -49.17 84.45
CA LYS A 427 45.73 -49.62 83.15
C LYS A 427 44.60 -49.83 82.14
N VAL A 428 43.44 -50.35 82.56
CA VAL A 428 42.25 -50.48 81.73
C VAL A 428 41.71 -49.10 81.35
N PHE A 429 41.63 -48.15 82.27
CA PHE A 429 41.21 -46.78 81.96
C PHE A 429 42.18 -46.11 80.97
N ALA A 430 43.49 -46.23 81.17
CA ALA A 430 44.49 -45.72 80.23
C ALA A 430 44.36 -46.37 78.84
N LEU A 431 44.09 -47.67 78.76
CA LEU A 431 43.85 -48.37 77.49
C LEU A 431 42.52 -47.98 76.84
N MET A 432 41.45 -47.73 77.61
CA MET A 432 40.19 -47.20 77.07
C MET A 432 40.34 -45.78 76.53
N VAL A 433 41.07 -44.90 77.23
CA VAL A 433 41.37 -43.54 76.74
C VAL A 433 42.26 -43.60 75.49
N GLN A 434 43.27 -44.47 75.47
CA GLN A 434 44.10 -44.70 74.28
C GLN A 434 43.25 -45.18 73.10
N LEU A 435 42.43 -46.21 73.28
CA LEU A 435 41.53 -46.73 72.25
C LEU A 435 40.55 -45.65 71.76
N LYS A 436 39.92 -44.91 72.68
CA LYS A 436 38.99 -43.83 72.32
C LYS A 436 39.69 -42.70 71.55
N SER A 437 40.95 -42.38 71.86
CA SER A 437 41.75 -41.40 71.10
C SER A 437 42.12 -41.91 69.71
N GLN A 438 42.39 -43.21 69.57
CA GLN A 438 42.63 -43.85 68.26
C GLN A 438 41.34 -43.91 67.44
N GLU A 439 40.20 -44.27 68.03
CA GLU A 439 38.88 -44.23 67.39
C GLU A 439 38.54 -42.83 66.89
N LEU A 440 38.77 -41.78 67.68
CA LEU A 440 38.55 -40.39 67.27
C LEU A 440 39.47 -40.00 66.10
N GLY A 441 40.78 -40.31 66.19
CA GLY A 441 41.72 -40.05 65.10
C GLY A 441 41.41 -40.82 63.81
N HIS A 442 40.87 -42.05 63.92
CA HIS A 442 40.35 -42.81 62.78
C HIS A 442 39.09 -42.17 62.19
N VAL A 443 38.15 -41.72 63.03
CA VAL A 443 36.94 -40.99 62.58
C VAL A 443 37.34 -39.71 61.84
N ASP A 444 38.24 -38.90 62.38
CA ASP A 444 38.73 -37.67 61.73
C ASP A 444 39.46 -37.96 60.40
N ALA A 445 40.27 -39.02 60.34
CA ALA A 445 40.88 -39.47 59.10
C ALA A 445 39.84 -39.94 58.06
N THR A 446 38.80 -40.67 58.47
CA THR A 446 37.71 -41.06 57.56
C THR A 446 36.89 -39.86 57.09
N ASN A 447 36.61 -38.88 57.97
CA ASN A 447 35.93 -37.63 57.62
C ASN A 447 36.74 -36.82 56.59
N LEU A 448 38.06 -36.75 56.74
CA LEU A 448 38.95 -36.09 55.79
C LEU A 448 39.00 -36.82 54.43
N LEU A 449 39.01 -38.15 54.43
CA LEU A 449 38.93 -38.94 53.20
C LEU A 449 37.57 -38.80 52.50
N GLN A 450 36.46 -38.81 53.25
CA GLN A 450 35.12 -38.58 52.70
C GLN A 450 35.00 -37.21 52.04
N ARG A 451 35.48 -36.14 52.68
CA ARG A 451 35.51 -34.79 52.07
C ARG A 451 36.29 -34.79 50.76
N LYS A 452 37.49 -35.37 50.74
CA LYS A 452 38.31 -35.49 49.51
C LYS A 452 37.62 -36.30 48.41
N VAL A 453 36.88 -37.35 48.77
CA VAL A 453 36.09 -38.13 47.81
C VAL A 453 34.95 -37.30 47.24
N SER A 454 34.23 -36.52 48.06
CA SER A 454 33.17 -35.62 47.59
C SER A 454 33.69 -34.43 46.77
N GLU A 455 34.84 -33.86 47.15
CA GLU A 455 35.56 -32.85 46.36
C GLU A 455 35.92 -33.41 44.97
N LEU A 456 36.54 -34.59 44.92
CA LEU A 456 36.89 -35.28 43.66
C LEU A 456 35.65 -35.72 42.85
N GLN A 457 34.54 -36.06 43.49
CA GLN A 457 33.27 -36.38 42.82
C GLN A 457 32.70 -35.15 42.10
N GLY A 458 32.60 -33.99 42.77
CA GLY A 458 32.19 -32.74 42.12
C GLY A 458 33.18 -32.27 41.03
N GLU A 459 34.46 -32.56 41.21
CA GLU A 459 35.50 -32.35 40.19
C GLU A 459 35.36 -33.29 38.97
N VAL A 460 34.79 -34.50 39.13
CA VAL A 460 34.45 -35.40 38.01
C VAL A 460 33.15 -34.94 37.35
N GLU A 461 32.08 -34.70 38.12
CA GLU A 461 30.79 -34.24 37.60
C GLU A 461 30.90 -32.95 36.76
N SER A 462 31.70 -31.98 37.22
CA SER A 462 31.96 -30.75 36.46
C SER A 462 32.80 -30.96 35.19
N ARG A 463 33.69 -31.96 35.17
CA ARG A 463 34.39 -32.39 33.95
C ARG A 463 33.47 -33.12 32.99
N ASP A 464 32.60 -34.00 33.47
CA ASP A 464 31.62 -34.73 32.67
C ASP A 464 30.59 -33.79 32.05
N GLN A 465 30.11 -32.78 32.79
CA GLN A 465 29.30 -31.68 32.25
C GLN A 465 30.02 -30.93 31.13
N LYS A 466 31.31 -30.61 31.31
CA LYS A 466 32.13 -29.96 30.28
C LYS A 466 32.35 -30.85 29.05
N VAL A 467 32.56 -32.15 29.23
CA VAL A 467 32.66 -33.13 28.14
C VAL A 467 31.33 -33.23 27.40
N ALA A 468 30.20 -33.27 28.09
CA ALA A 468 28.88 -33.27 27.48
C ALA A 468 28.64 -32.00 26.63
N LEU A 469 28.98 -30.81 27.13
CA LEU A 469 28.87 -29.55 26.36
C LEU A 469 29.77 -29.56 25.11
N LEU A 470 31.01 -30.06 25.22
CA LEU A 470 31.92 -30.19 24.09
C LEU A 470 31.44 -31.23 23.06
N LEU A 471 30.80 -32.32 23.50
CA LEU A 471 30.22 -33.33 22.62
C LEU A 471 29.02 -32.79 21.84
N HIS A 472 28.12 -32.03 22.47
CA HIS A 472 27.02 -31.38 21.74
C HIS A 472 27.56 -30.34 20.75
N SER A 473 28.48 -29.46 21.17
CA SER A 473 29.10 -28.48 20.26
C SER A 473 29.83 -29.14 19.07
N LEU A 474 30.47 -30.30 19.28
CA LEU A 474 31.08 -31.07 18.20
C LEU A 474 30.03 -31.74 17.28
N GLN A 475 28.88 -32.17 17.82
CA GLN A 475 27.75 -32.64 17.02
C GLN A 475 27.14 -31.51 16.19
N ASP A 476 26.98 -30.30 16.76
CA ASP A 476 26.50 -29.11 16.06
C ASP A 476 27.44 -28.75 14.90
N LYS A 477 28.75 -28.68 15.14
CA LYS A 477 29.75 -28.46 14.07
C LYS A 477 29.80 -29.60 13.04
N THR A 478 29.46 -30.82 13.42
CA THR A 478 29.29 -31.94 12.49
C THR A 478 28.00 -31.79 11.65
N ALA A 479 26.93 -31.24 12.23
CA ALA A 479 25.69 -30.93 11.52
C ALA A 479 25.89 -29.77 10.53
N GLU A 480 26.52 -28.67 10.95
CA GLU A 480 26.93 -27.56 10.07
C GLU A 480 27.72 -28.06 8.85
N ALA A 481 28.83 -28.78 9.07
CA ALA A 481 29.64 -29.33 8.00
C ALA A 481 28.88 -30.31 7.09
N ASN A 482 27.85 -30.99 7.60
CA ASN A 482 26.98 -31.85 6.78
C ASN A 482 25.94 -31.04 5.97
N MET A 483 25.41 -29.94 6.50
CA MET A 483 24.57 -28.99 5.75
C MET A 483 25.39 -28.32 4.64
N GLU A 484 26.61 -27.86 4.92
CA GLU A 484 27.54 -27.35 3.91
C GLU A 484 27.83 -28.37 2.80
N ARG A 485 28.02 -29.65 3.15
CA ARG A 485 28.20 -30.75 2.19
C ARG A 485 26.96 -31.03 1.33
N VAL A 486 25.75 -30.77 1.84
CA VAL A 486 24.51 -30.87 1.06
C VAL A 486 24.38 -29.67 0.15
N ASN A 487 24.59 -28.45 0.65
CA ASN A 487 24.56 -27.21 -0.14
C ASN A 487 25.61 -27.22 -1.26
N ASN A 488 26.82 -27.75 -1.00
CA ASN A 488 27.83 -27.95 -2.04
C ASN A 488 27.41 -28.99 -3.10
N LYS A 489 26.55 -29.96 -2.77
CA LYS A 489 26.03 -30.93 -3.75
C LYS A 489 24.91 -30.33 -4.59
N THR A 490 23.99 -29.56 -3.99
CA THR A 490 22.92 -28.88 -4.74
C THR A 490 23.51 -27.83 -5.68
N LEU A 491 24.40 -26.97 -5.19
CA LEU A 491 25.09 -25.96 -6.03
C LEU A 491 25.88 -26.59 -7.18
N ARG A 492 26.51 -27.76 -6.99
CA ARG A 492 27.17 -28.50 -8.08
C ARG A 492 26.18 -29.09 -9.08
N ALA A 493 25.06 -29.63 -8.62
CA ALA A 493 24.01 -30.14 -9.50
C ALA A 493 23.39 -29.00 -10.33
N GLU A 494 23.08 -27.87 -9.69
CA GLU A 494 22.62 -26.65 -10.36
C GLU A 494 23.64 -26.15 -11.37
N LEU A 495 24.93 -26.07 -11.01
CA LEU A 495 26.00 -25.68 -11.92
C LEU A 495 26.05 -26.60 -13.16
N SER A 496 26.05 -27.92 -12.97
CA SER A 496 26.01 -28.86 -14.10
C SER A 496 24.75 -28.71 -14.95
N HIS A 497 23.60 -28.40 -14.35
CA HIS A 497 22.36 -28.14 -15.09
C HIS A 497 22.42 -26.82 -15.88
N ARG A 498 23.10 -25.79 -15.37
CA ARG A 498 23.39 -24.54 -16.10
C ARG A 498 24.40 -24.77 -17.23
N GLU A 499 25.39 -25.63 -17.04
CA GLU A 499 26.33 -26.03 -18.11
C GLU A 499 25.62 -26.83 -19.21
N ASP A 500 24.81 -27.83 -18.87
CA ASP A 500 24.06 -28.64 -19.84
C ASP A 500 23.05 -27.82 -20.63
N SER A 501 22.30 -26.93 -19.96
CA SER A 501 21.37 -26.01 -20.64
C SER A 501 22.11 -24.96 -21.48
N GLY A 502 23.26 -24.48 -21.03
CA GLY A 502 24.17 -23.64 -21.82
C GLY A 502 24.67 -24.34 -23.09
N GLN A 503 25.15 -25.58 -22.98
CA GLN A 503 25.54 -26.42 -24.12
C GLN A 503 24.38 -26.68 -25.08
N LEU A 504 23.17 -26.94 -24.57
CA LEU A 504 21.99 -27.13 -25.41
C LEU A 504 21.62 -25.86 -26.19
N LEU A 505 21.72 -24.69 -25.55
CA LEU A 505 21.50 -23.39 -26.22
C LEU A 505 22.60 -23.10 -27.25
N GLN A 506 23.87 -23.40 -26.93
CA GLN A 506 24.98 -23.26 -27.88
C GLN A 506 24.79 -24.16 -29.11
N ARG A 507 24.49 -25.46 -28.93
CA ARG A 507 24.24 -26.38 -30.06
C ARG A 507 23.05 -25.94 -30.92
N ARG A 508 22.03 -25.29 -30.32
CA ARG A 508 20.91 -24.68 -31.05
C ARG A 508 21.34 -23.44 -31.83
N ALA A 509 22.21 -22.60 -31.27
CA ALA A 509 22.78 -21.44 -31.96
C ALA A 509 23.66 -21.87 -33.14
N GLU A 510 24.56 -22.84 -32.94
CA GLU A 510 25.42 -23.43 -33.99
C GLU A 510 24.59 -24.04 -35.13
N ALA A 511 23.49 -24.75 -34.82
CA ALA A 511 22.56 -25.26 -35.81
C ALA A 511 21.82 -24.15 -36.58
N ALA A 512 21.39 -23.09 -35.90
CA ALA A 512 20.76 -21.93 -36.52
C ALA A 512 21.72 -21.15 -37.42
N GLU A 513 22.97 -20.96 -37.00
CA GLU A 513 24.03 -20.41 -37.84
C GLU A 513 24.31 -21.29 -39.05
N GLY A 514 24.35 -22.61 -38.89
CA GLY A 514 24.47 -23.57 -39.99
C GLY A 514 23.35 -23.40 -41.03
N ALA A 515 22.10 -23.27 -40.57
CA ALA A 515 20.95 -23.00 -41.43
C ALA A 515 21.06 -21.63 -42.15
N LEU A 516 21.50 -20.59 -41.45
CA LEU A 516 21.73 -19.26 -42.05
C LEU A 516 22.84 -19.28 -43.10
N ARG A 517 23.95 -19.98 -42.85
CA ARG A 517 25.03 -20.19 -43.83
C ARG A 517 24.51 -20.90 -45.08
N GLY A 518 23.71 -21.96 -44.91
CA GLY A 518 23.04 -22.67 -46.01
C GLY A 518 22.07 -21.79 -46.81
N LEU A 519 21.29 -20.93 -46.14
CA LEU A 519 20.42 -19.96 -46.81
C LEU A 519 21.23 -18.93 -47.62
N VAL A 520 22.35 -18.42 -47.09
CA VAL A 520 23.26 -17.52 -47.82
C VAL A 520 23.86 -18.20 -49.05
N GLU A 521 24.24 -19.48 -48.97
CA GLU A 521 24.71 -20.25 -50.12
C GLU A 521 23.62 -20.46 -51.19
N ILE A 522 22.39 -20.75 -50.78
CA ILE A 522 21.23 -20.87 -51.69
C ILE A 522 20.97 -19.53 -52.38
N VAL A 523 20.93 -18.41 -51.64
CA VAL A 523 20.74 -17.06 -52.21
C VAL A 523 21.88 -16.70 -53.16
N ARG A 524 23.14 -17.02 -52.81
CA ARG A 524 24.30 -16.81 -53.68
C ARG A 524 24.19 -17.62 -54.99
N ARG A 525 23.77 -18.89 -54.90
CA ARG A 525 23.55 -19.75 -56.07
C ARG A 525 22.43 -19.23 -56.96
N LEU A 526 21.29 -18.83 -56.38
CA LEU A 526 20.17 -18.25 -57.12
C LEU A 526 20.57 -16.95 -57.80
N HIS A 527 21.30 -16.06 -57.12
CA HIS A 527 21.84 -14.84 -57.71
C HIS A 527 22.77 -15.13 -58.91
N GLN A 528 23.66 -16.12 -58.79
CA GLN A 528 24.52 -16.55 -59.90
C GLN A 528 23.72 -17.14 -61.08
N GLN A 529 22.66 -17.91 -60.81
CA GLN A 529 21.78 -18.46 -61.86
C GLN A 529 20.98 -17.36 -62.56
N VAL A 530 20.41 -16.41 -61.82
CA VAL A 530 19.67 -15.27 -62.38
C VAL A 530 20.60 -14.36 -63.19
N GLY A 531 21.80 -14.06 -62.70
CA GLY A 531 22.80 -13.29 -63.46
C GLY A 531 23.26 -13.99 -64.74
N GLY A 532 23.36 -15.33 -64.73
CA GLY A 532 23.60 -16.13 -65.92
C GLY A 532 22.46 -16.01 -66.94
N GLN A 533 21.21 -16.19 -66.51
CA GLN A 533 20.03 -16.02 -67.37
C GLN A 533 19.90 -14.58 -67.90
N GLU A 534 20.23 -13.57 -67.10
CA GLU A 534 20.25 -12.17 -67.54
C GLU A 534 21.30 -11.94 -68.63
N ALA A 535 22.48 -12.56 -68.52
CA ALA A 535 23.52 -12.51 -69.55
C ALA A 535 23.11 -13.26 -70.83
N GLU A 536 22.47 -14.43 -70.72
CA GLU A 536 21.91 -15.17 -71.86
C GLU A 536 20.81 -14.37 -72.57
N LEU A 537 19.91 -13.73 -71.83
CA LEU A 537 18.85 -12.88 -72.39
C LEU A 537 19.43 -11.63 -73.06
N LYS A 538 20.46 -10.99 -72.49
CA LYS A 538 21.20 -9.88 -73.14
C LYS A 538 21.87 -10.35 -74.43
N ALA A 539 22.50 -11.52 -74.43
CA ALA A 539 23.09 -12.10 -75.64
C ALA A 539 22.02 -12.40 -76.70
N ALA A 540 20.91 -13.03 -76.32
CA ALA A 540 19.77 -13.29 -77.20
C ALA A 540 19.15 -12.01 -77.79
N ALA A 541 19.00 -10.95 -76.99
CA ALA A 541 18.54 -9.65 -77.46
C ALA A 541 19.52 -9.01 -78.46
N SER A 542 20.83 -9.10 -78.22
CA SER A 542 21.84 -8.60 -79.17
C SER A 542 21.85 -9.40 -80.48
N ASN A 543 21.65 -10.72 -80.42
CA ASN A 543 21.50 -11.59 -81.58
C ASN A 543 20.21 -11.27 -82.36
N LEU A 544 19.10 -10.99 -81.66
CA LEU A 544 17.83 -10.60 -82.27
C LEU A 544 17.93 -9.23 -82.97
N ALA A 545 18.66 -8.27 -82.39
CA ALA A 545 18.99 -7.01 -83.07
C ALA A 545 19.87 -7.23 -84.32
N GLY A 546 20.86 -8.12 -84.24
CA GLY A 546 21.68 -8.54 -85.38
C GLY A 546 20.86 -9.23 -86.49
N LEU A 547 19.91 -10.09 -86.13
CA LEU A 547 18.96 -10.69 -87.06
C LEU A 547 18.00 -9.65 -87.65
N GLY A 548 17.52 -8.69 -86.85
CA GLY A 548 16.73 -7.55 -87.33
C GLY A 548 17.46 -6.77 -88.42
N ASN A 549 18.71 -6.38 -88.17
CA ASN A 549 19.58 -5.73 -89.17
C ASN A 549 19.74 -6.57 -90.44
N ARG A 550 19.92 -7.89 -90.31
CA ARG A 550 20.00 -8.82 -91.46
C ARG A 550 18.67 -8.92 -92.22
N VAL A 551 17.52 -8.91 -91.54
CA VAL A 551 16.19 -8.92 -92.16
C VAL A 551 15.92 -7.59 -92.87
N THR A 552 16.27 -6.45 -92.28
CA THR A 552 16.17 -5.14 -92.95
C THR A 552 17.06 -5.05 -94.19
N PHE A 553 18.26 -5.63 -94.17
CA PHE A 553 19.12 -5.74 -95.36
C PHE A 553 18.56 -6.73 -96.41
N ALA A 554 18.00 -7.86 -95.96
CA ALA A 554 17.37 -8.85 -96.83
C ALA A 554 16.12 -8.28 -97.52
N ALA A 555 15.27 -7.53 -96.81
CA ALA A 555 14.12 -6.82 -97.37
C ALA A 555 14.57 -5.86 -98.48
N LYS A 556 15.51 -4.94 -98.19
CA LYS A 556 16.10 -4.02 -99.19
C LYS A 556 16.68 -4.74 -100.42
N ARG A 557 17.19 -5.98 -100.25
CA ARG A 557 17.64 -6.86 -101.35
C ARG A 557 16.49 -7.53 -102.10
N VAL A 558 15.43 -7.95 -101.42
CA VAL A 558 14.21 -8.48 -102.06
C VAL A 558 13.52 -7.38 -102.87
N ASP A 559 13.43 -6.16 -102.35
CA ASP A 559 12.88 -5.00 -103.08
C ASP A 559 13.64 -4.75 -104.40
N THR A 560 14.98 -4.80 -104.36
CA THR A 560 15.80 -4.66 -105.58
C THR A 560 15.71 -5.87 -106.51
N ILE A 561 15.67 -7.10 -105.98
CA ILE A 561 15.51 -8.32 -106.79
C ILE A 561 14.11 -8.38 -107.41
N GLN A 562 13.07 -7.92 -106.73
CA GLN A 562 11.71 -7.82 -107.27
C GLN A 562 11.69 -6.88 -108.48
N GLY A 563 12.32 -5.70 -108.37
CA GLY A 563 12.52 -4.81 -109.52
C GLY A 563 13.27 -5.45 -110.71
N LEU A 564 14.24 -6.34 -110.45
CA LEU A 564 14.98 -7.06 -111.48
C LEU A 564 14.21 -8.27 -112.07
N VAL A 565 13.45 -9.00 -111.25
CA VAL A 565 12.71 -10.20 -111.66
C VAL A 565 11.45 -9.81 -112.43
N SER A 566 10.75 -8.74 -112.03
CA SER A 566 9.68 -8.14 -112.85
C SER A 566 10.19 -7.77 -114.25
N ARG A 567 11.45 -7.34 -114.38
CA ARG A 567 12.12 -7.05 -115.66
C ARG A 567 12.58 -8.32 -116.42
N LYS A 568 12.72 -9.48 -115.75
CA LYS A 568 13.28 -10.72 -116.35
C LYS A 568 12.27 -11.84 -116.59
N VAL A 569 11.16 -11.90 -115.87
CA VAL A 569 10.03 -12.83 -116.16
C VAL A 569 9.37 -12.47 -117.49
N ALA A 570 9.53 -11.23 -117.94
CA ALA A 570 9.28 -10.82 -119.32
C ALA A 570 10.15 -11.55 -120.39
N LEU A 571 10.96 -12.59 -120.05
CA LEU A 571 11.98 -13.24 -120.94
C LEU A 571 12.16 -14.84 -121.04
N ALA A 572 12.17 -15.81 -120.03
CA ALA A 572 12.84 -17.23 -120.15
C ALA A 572 12.68 -18.51 -119.08
N ARG A 573 13.45 -19.75 -119.07
CA ARG A 573 13.68 -21.08 -118.10
C ARG A 573 14.83 -22.34 -118.32
N LEU A 574 15.29 -23.38 -117.41
CA LEU A 574 16.15 -24.78 -117.58
C LEU A 574 16.60 -25.92 -116.36
N GLN A 575 17.37 -27.14 -116.49
CA GLN A 575 17.71 -28.41 -115.51
C GLN A 575 19.00 -29.55 -115.58
N ARG A 576 19.40 -30.58 -114.63
CA ARG A 576 20.51 -31.79 -114.64
C ARG A 576 20.81 -33.02 -113.50
N ASP A 577 21.88 -33.98 -113.51
CA ASP A 577 22.09 -35.51 -112.96
C ASP A 577 23.55 -36.33 -112.57
N GLU A 578 23.78 -37.60 -111.87
CA GLU A 578 25.10 -38.55 -111.62
C GLU A 578 25.24 -40.08 -110.84
N GLN A 579 26.43 -40.82 -110.42
CA GLN A 579 26.81 -42.39 -110.20
C GLN A 579 27.91 -43.19 -109.12
N PRO A 580 28.19 -44.62 -109.00
CA PRO A 580 28.88 -45.64 -107.90
C PRO A 580 30.40 -46.39 -107.77
N LYS A 581 30.80 -47.50 -106.91
CA LYS A 581 32.21 -48.14 -106.38
C LYS A 581 32.53 -49.74 -105.82
N ALA A 582 33.72 -50.30 -105.19
CA ALA A 582 34.29 -51.82 -104.91
C ALA A 582 35.29 -52.44 -103.66
N ALA A 583 35.98 -53.73 -103.55
CA ALA A 583 36.68 -54.57 -102.32
C ALA A 583 37.93 -55.76 -102.33
N GLY A 584 38.41 -56.64 -101.26
CA GLY A 584 39.66 -57.71 -101.09
C GLY A 584 39.98 -58.90 -99.88
N SER A 585 41.16 -59.74 -99.68
CA SER A 585 41.56 -61.03 -98.73
C SER A 585 43.13 -61.46 -98.20
N GLU A 586 43.89 -62.55 -97.57
CA GLU A 586 44.00 -64.08 -96.99
C GLU A 586 45.37 -64.75 -96.15
N ASN A 587 45.62 -66.04 -95.48
CA ASN A 587 46.94 -66.70 -94.72
C ASN A 587 47.26 -68.30 -94.07
N ASP A 588 48.40 -68.83 -93.32
CA ASP A 588 48.98 -70.34 -92.93
C ASP A 588 49.97 -70.91 -91.59
N GLY A 589 50.61 -72.22 -91.31
CA GLY A 589 51.40 -72.92 -90.04
C GLY A 589 52.48 -74.28 -89.84
N PRO A 590 52.96 -74.97 -88.61
CA PRO A 590 54.27 -75.90 -88.17
C PRO A 590 54.54 -77.43 -87.37
N SER A 591 55.62 -77.88 -86.47
CA SER A 591 56.49 -79.26 -86.16
C SER A 591 56.67 -80.43 -84.87
N HIS A 592 57.82 -81.03 -84.12
CA HIS A 592 57.94 -81.78 -82.65
C HIS A 592 58.76 -82.93 -81.72
N GLU A 593 58.83 -84.29 -81.87
CA GLU A 593 58.43 -85.40 -80.84
C GLU A 593 58.88 -85.67 -79.34
N ALA A 594 60.06 -86.23 -78.97
CA ALA A 594 60.26 -86.87 -77.63
C ALA A 594 60.00 -85.97 -76.41
N LEU A 595 60.28 -84.67 -76.55
CA LEU A 595 59.96 -83.63 -75.57
C LEU A 595 58.45 -83.50 -75.30
N ARG A 596 57.58 -83.89 -76.24
CA ARG A 596 56.13 -83.98 -76.01
C ARG A 596 55.80 -84.94 -74.86
N ALA A 597 56.56 -86.03 -74.67
CA ALA A 597 56.25 -87.07 -73.69
C ALA A 597 56.58 -86.63 -72.25
N GLU A 598 57.77 -86.07 -72.00
CA GLU A 598 58.14 -85.55 -70.68
C GLU A 598 57.27 -84.33 -70.31
N LEU A 599 57.00 -83.43 -71.26
CA LEU A 599 56.04 -82.34 -71.06
C LEU A 599 54.64 -82.87 -70.76
N ALA A 600 54.19 -83.97 -71.38
CA ALA A 600 52.89 -84.57 -71.08
C ALA A 600 52.81 -85.19 -69.67
N LEU A 601 53.92 -85.71 -69.12
CA LEU A 601 53.96 -86.19 -67.73
C LEU A 601 53.97 -85.04 -66.74
N LEU A 602 54.83 -84.03 -66.93
CA LEU A 602 54.85 -82.83 -66.09
C LEU A 602 53.54 -82.04 -66.17
N HIS A 603 52.86 -82.05 -67.32
CA HIS A 603 51.50 -81.54 -67.45
C HIS A 603 50.51 -82.34 -66.58
N GLN A 604 50.55 -83.68 -66.62
CA GLN A 604 49.67 -84.50 -65.77
C GLN A 604 49.91 -84.28 -64.27
N GLU A 605 51.16 -84.15 -63.83
CA GLU A 605 51.48 -83.88 -62.43
C GLU A 605 51.06 -82.46 -61.99
N ARG A 606 51.36 -81.44 -62.81
CA ARG A 606 50.83 -80.08 -62.62
C ARG A 606 49.31 -80.08 -62.54
N ASP A 607 48.63 -80.78 -63.44
CA ASP A 607 47.17 -80.75 -63.55
C ASP A 607 46.49 -81.53 -62.40
N ARG A 608 47.15 -82.57 -61.86
CA ARG A 608 46.77 -83.23 -60.59
C ARG A 608 46.92 -82.27 -59.40
N LEU A 609 48.08 -81.64 -59.22
CA LEU A 609 48.31 -80.68 -58.12
C LEU A 609 47.37 -79.47 -58.22
N VAL A 610 47.08 -78.98 -59.44
CA VAL A 610 46.09 -77.93 -59.69
C VAL A 610 44.67 -78.41 -59.35
N ALA A 611 44.32 -79.67 -59.58
CA ALA A 611 43.04 -80.22 -59.15
C ALA A 611 42.95 -80.37 -57.62
N GLU A 612 44.02 -80.74 -56.94
CA GLU A 612 44.09 -80.84 -55.47
C GLU A 612 44.05 -79.46 -54.80
N LEU A 613 44.80 -78.48 -55.30
CA LEU A 613 44.71 -77.09 -54.85
C LEU A 613 43.31 -76.49 -55.09
N LYS A 614 42.64 -76.82 -56.21
CA LYS A 614 41.24 -76.44 -56.45
C LYS A 614 40.29 -77.07 -55.42
N LYS A 615 40.44 -78.35 -55.09
CA LYS A 615 39.66 -79.04 -54.04
C LYS A 615 39.90 -78.41 -52.66
N GLY A 616 41.15 -78.19 -52.27
CA GLY A 616 41.51 -77.53 -51.01
C GLY A 616 40.92 -76.11 -50.92
N ALA A 617 41.02 -75.32 -51.99
CA ALA A 617 40.41 -74.00 -52.07
C ALA A 617 38.87 -74.02 -52.06
N GLN A 618 38.23 -75.09 -52.54
CA GLN A 618 36.77 -75.28 -52.41
C GLN A 618 36.36 -75.61 -50.97
N ILE A 619 37.06 -76.54 -50.31
CA ILE A 619 36.81 -76.92 -48.91
C ILE A 619 37.03 -75.72 -47.98
N LEU A 620 38.12 -74.97 -48.16
CA LEU A 620 38.37 -73.74 -47.38
C LEU A 620 37.30 -72.68 -47.63
N LYS A 621 36.79 -72.52 -48.86
CA LYS A 621 35.67 -71.62 -49.14
C LYS A 621 34.37 -72.06 -48.45
N GLN A 622 34.10 -73.36 -48.41
CA GLN A 622 32.94 -73.91 -47.69
C GLN A 622 33.06 -73.69 -46.19
N GLN A 623 34.19 -74.03 -45.58
CA GLN A 623 34.44 -73.81 -44.15
C GLN A 623 34.38 -72.32 -43.76
N VAL A 624 34.90 -71.42 -44.60
CA VAL A 624 34.80 -69.97 -44.39
C VAL A 624 33.38 -69.45 -44.59
N ALA A 625 32.58 -70.03 -45.50
CA ALA A 625 31.16 -69.70 -45.64
C ALA A 625 30.36 -70.16 -44.41
N GLU A 626 30.49 -71.41 -43.99
CA GLU A 626 29.86 -71.94 -42.78
C GLU A 626 30.24 -71.15 -41.51
N ALA A 627 31.52 -70.76 -41.37
CA ALA A 627 31.97 -69.96 -40.23
C ALA A 627 31.36 -68.55 -40.25
N ARG A 628 31.16 -67.95 -41.43
CA ARG A 628 30.45 -66.67 -41.58
C ARG A 628 28.97 -66.82 -41.26
N GLU A 629 28.30 -67.84 -41.79
CA GLU A 629 26.88 -68.08 -41.51
C GLU A 629 26.62 -68.31 -40.02
N LYS A 630 27.49 -69.06 -39.33
CA LYS A 630 27.43 -69.25 -37.86
C LYS A 630 27.64 -67.92 -37.12
N ALA A 631 28.68 -67.15 -37.46
CA ALA A 631 28.92 -65.84 -36.86
C ALA A 631 27.80 -64.81 -37.16
N GLU A 632 27.17 -64.87 -38.33
CA GLU A 632 26.02 -64.03 -38.67
C GLU A 632 24.76 -64.44 -37.88
N LEU A 633 24.55 -65.73 -37.62
CA LEU A 633 23.46 -66.21 -36.76
C LEU A 633 23.68 -65.79 -35.30
N GLU A 634 24.88 -66.01 -34.75
CA GLU A 634 25.27 -65.55 -33.42
C GLU A 634 25.10 -64.02 -33.28
N LEU A 635 25.46 -63.24 -34.31
CA LEU A 635 25.25 -61.79 -34.33
C LEU A 635 23.76 -61.41 -34.43
N ARG A 636 22.93 -62.17 -35.15
CA ARG A 636 21.47 -61.97 -35.22
C ARG A 636 20.81 -62.26 -33.87
N GLU A 637 21.21 -63.33 -33.19
CA GLU A 637 20.70 -63.68 -31.86
C GLU A 637 21.16 -62.69 -30.78
N ALA A 638 22.43 -62.23 -30.84
CA ALA A 638 22.94 -61.17 -29.98
C ALA A 638 22.22 -59.83 -30.20
N THR A 639 21.98 -59.42 -31.45
CA THR A 639 21.25 -58.17 -31.76
C THR A 639 19.78 -58.25 -31.38
N TRP A 640 19.11 -59.39 -31.59
CA TRP A 640 17.72 -59.61 -31.16
C TRP A 640 17.57 -59.58 -29.63
N SER A 641 18.45 -60.27 -28.89
CA SER A 641 18.43 -60.27 -27.43
C SER A 641 18.77 -58.90 -26.84
N LEU A 642 19.71 -58.15 -27.43
CA LEU A 642 19.97 -56.75 -27.07
C LEU A 642 18.77 -55.82 -27.35
N GLN A 643 18.10 -55.97 -28.49
CA GLN A 643 16.86 -55.22 -28.80
C GLN A 643 15.75 -55.52 -27.79
N GLY A 644 15.56 -56.79 -27.42
CA GLY A 644 14.62 -57.19 -26.37
C GLY A 644 14.95 -56.58 -25.01
N ALA A 645 16.22 -56.60 -24.61
CA ALA A 645 16.69 -56.00 -23.35
C ALA A 645 16.56 -54.46 -23.32
N LEU A 646 16.78 -53.80 -24.47
CA LEU A 646 16.54 -52.36 -24.61
C LEU A 646 15.05 -52.02 -24.50
N GLY A 647 14.18 -52.74 -25.23
CA GLY A 647 12.73 -52.54 -25.14
C GLY A 647 12.16 -52.76 -23.73
N GLN A 648 12.70 -53.74 -22.98
CA GLN A 648 12.36 -53.94 -21.57
C GLN A 648 12.82 -52.78 -20.67
N LYS A 649 14.02 -52.22 -20.90
CA LYS A 649 14.49 -51.03 -20.17
C LYS A 649 13.63 -49.81 -20.47
N GLU A 650 13.35 -49.51 -21.73
CA GLU A 650 12.47 -48.41 -22.12
C GLU A 650 11.06 -48.56 -21.51
N ALA A 651 10.51 -49.78 -21.45
CA ALA A 651 9.22 -50.03 -20.81
C ALA A 651 9.27 -49.76 -19.30
N ALA A 652 10.32 -50.22 -18.61
CA ALA A 652 10.52 -49.99 -17.18
C ALA A 652 10.79 -48.50 -16.85
N GLU A 653 11.46 -47.77 -17.74
CA GLU A 653 11.67 -46.32 -17.63
C GLU A 653 10.37 -45.56 -17.83
N ARG A 654 9.60 -45.85 -18.89
CA ARG A 654 8.25 -45.29 -19.11
C ARG A 654 7.28 -45.59 -17.95
N GLU A 655 7.41 -46.75 -17.29
CA GLU A 655 6.65 -47.03 -16.06
C GLU A 655 7.10 -46.19 -14.86
N ARG A 656 8.42 -45.95 -14.70
CA ARG A 656 8.95 -45.09 -13.63
C ARG A 656 8.54 -43.64 -13.83
N GLU A 657 8.64 -43.12 -15.06
CA GLU A 657 8.16 -41.79 -15.44
C GLU A 657 6.66 -41.65 -15.14
N ARG A 658 5.83 -42.63 -15.52
CA ARG A 658 4.39 -42.63 -15.21
C ARG A 658 4.12 -42.63 -13.70
N ARG A 659 4.84 -43.44 -12.92
CA ARG A 659 4.69 -43.46 -11.45
C ARG A 659 5.15 -42.14 -10.80
N GLN A 660 6.19 -41.51 -11.32
CA GLN A 660 6.65 -40.19 -10.88
C GLN A 660 5.62 -39.10 -11.21
N GLN A 661 5.10 -39.08 -12.44
CA GLN A 661 4.03 -38.17 -12.86
C GLN A 661 2.75 -38.38 -12.06
N GLN A 662 2.37 -39.63 -11.77
CA GLN A 662 1.24 -39.94 -10.89
C GLN A 662 1.47 -39.42 -9.47
N GLY A 663 2.66 -39.65 -8.88
CA GLY A 663 3.00 -39.10 -7.56
C GLY A 663 3.01 -37.57 -7.51
N GLN A 664 3.49 -36.90 -8.56
CA GLN A 664 3.44 -35.44 -8.70
C GLN A 664 2.00 -34.92 -8.82
N LEU A 665 1.16 -35.59 -9.63
CA LEU A 665 -0.26 -35.25 -9.79
C LEU A 665 -1.05 -35.50 -8.50
N GLU A 666 -0.72 -36.55 -7.73
CA GLU A 666 -1.31 -36.80 -6.42
C GLU A 666 -0.85 -35.78 -5.37
N GLY A 667 0.42 -35.36 -5.38
CA GLY A 667 0.95 -34.30 -4.50
C GLY A 667 0.23 -32.98 -4.74
N ALA A 668 0.24 -32.49 -5.99
CA ALA A 668 -0.46 -31.27 -6.37
C ALA A 668 -1.98 -31.33 -6.11
N GLN A 669 -2.60 -32.52 -6.18
CA GLN A 669 -4.00 -32.70 -5.80
C GLN A 669 -4.26 -32.69 -4.29
N ARG A 670 -3.26 -32.95 -3.44
CA ARG A 670 -3.36 -32.83 -1.98
C ARG A 670 -3.15 -31.37 -1.58
N GLU A 671 -2.08 -30.74 -2.08
CA GLU A 671 -1.79 -29.31 -1.92
C GLU A 671 -2.99 -28.43 -2.35
N LEU A 672 -3.66 -28.78 -3.45
CA LEU A 672 -4.87 -28.10 -3.92
C LEU A 672 -6.10 -28.34 -3.01
N ARG A 673 -6.21 -29.49 -2.34
CA ARG A 673 -7.29 -29.74 -1.37
C ARG A 673 -7.02 -29.02 -0.05
N GLU A 674 -5.80 -29.10 0.45
CA GLU A 674 -5.35 -28.43 1.67
C GLU A 674 -5.57 -26.92 1.55
N SER A 675 -5.10 -26.28 0.47
CA SER A 675 -5.34 -24.85 0.21
C SER A 675 -6.80 -24.48 -0.07
N LEU A 676 -7.64 -25.40 -0.55
CA LEU A 676 -9.09 -25.20 -0.63
C LEU A 676 -9.76 -25.31 0.76
N GLU A 677 -9.35 -26.25 1.60
CA GLU A 677 -9.84 -26.42 2.97
C GLU A 677 -9.43 -25.24 3.86
N GLU A 678 -8.21 -24.72 3.72
CA GLU A 678 -7.76 -23.45 4.30
C GLU A 678 -8.60 -22.27 3.82
N ALA A 679 -8.80 -22.12 2.50
CA ALA A 679 -9.61 -21.04 1.95
C ALA A 679 -11.09 -21.13 2.39
N GLU A 680 -11.63 -22.34 2.61
CA GLU A 680 -12.94 -22.51 3.23
C GLU A 680 -12.93 -22.24 4.74
N GLY A 681 -11.84 -22.54 5.46
CA GLY A 681 -11.61 -22.15 6.86
C GLY A 681 -11.69 -20.64 7.03
N LEU A 682 -10.87 -19.89 6.28
CA LEU A 682 -10.88 -18.43 6.26
C LEU A 682 -12.25 -17.85 5.85
N ARG A 683 -12.98 -18.51 4.94
CA ARG A 683 -14.37 -18.12 4.60
C ARG A 683 -15.35 -18.35 5.77
N ARG A 684 -15.19 -19.43 6.55
CA ARG A 684 -16.01 -19.69 7.75
C ARG A 684 -15.71 -18.68 8.85
N GLU A 685 -14.45 -18.35 9.08
CA GLU A 685 -14.02 -17.31 10.03
C GLU A 685 -14.55 -15.93 9.63
N LEU A 686 -14.38 -15.52 8.38
CA LEU A 686 -14.95 -14.27 7.85
C LEU A 686 -16.48 -14.26 7.89
N ALA A 687 -17.15 -15.40 7.74
CA ALA A 687 -18.61 -15.51 7.91
C ALA A 687 -19.05 -15.44 9.38
N GLY A 688 -18.21 -15.88 10.32
CA GLY A 688 -18.44 -15.74 11.77
C GLY A 688 -18.24 -14.31 12.27
N LEU A 689 -17.20 -13.63 11.80
CA LEU A 689 -16.87 -12.26 12.21
C LEU A 689 -17.83 -11.19 11.64
N ARG A 690 -18.38 -11.40 10.43
CA ARG A 690 -19.35 -10.47 9.81
C ARG A 690 -20.53 -10.08 10.72
N PRO A 691 -21.32 -11.01 11.29
CA PRO A 691 -22.42 -10.63 12.17
C PRO A 691 -21.97 -9.97 13.48
N GLU A 692 -20.72 -10.13 13.90
CA GLU A 692 -20.17 -9.41 15.06
C GLU A 692 -19.86 -7.95 14.71
N TYR A 693 -19.23 -7.70 13.57
CA TYR A 693 -19.06 -6.33 13.04
C TYR A 693 -20.40 -5.66 12.71
N GLU A 694 -21.35 -6.37 12.12
CA GLU A 694 -22.70 -5.86 11.84
C GLU A 694 -23.45 -5.49 13.13
N ARG A 695 -23.35 -6.30 14.19
CA ARG A 695 -23.90 -5.97 15.52
C ARG A 695 -23.24 -4.73 16.12
N ALA A 696 -21.90 -4.69 16.16
CA ALA A 696 -21.17 -3.55 16.71
C ALA A 696 -21.48 -2.25 15.96
N LEU A 697 -21.62 -2.30 14.63
CA LEU A 697 -22.08 -1.17 13.82
C LEU A 697 -23.52 -0.77 14.17
N GLN A 698 -24.44 -1.72 14.31
CA GLN A 698 -25.84 -1.44 14.66
C GLN A 698 -25.99 -0.89 16.09
N GLU A 699 -25.16 -1.34 17.03
CA GLU A 699 -25.03 -0.78 18.39
C GLU A 699 -24.54 0.67 18.32
N LYS A 700 -23.51 0.99 17.52
CA LYS A 700 -23.05 2.38 17.36
C LYS A 700 -24.04 3.27 16.62
N VAL A 701 -24.79 2.74 15.64
CA VAL A 701 -25.90 3.48 15.02
C VAL A 701 -26.98 3.78 16.06
N THR A 702 -27.40 2.81 16.87
CA THR A 702 -28.45 3.02 17.89
C THR A 702 -27.98 3.89 19.06
N GLU A 703 -26.70 3.85 19.46
CA GLU A 703 -26.10 4.83 20.38
C GLU A 703 -26.17 6.27 19.84
N VAL A 704 -25.84 6.47 18.55
CA VAL A 704 -25.90 7.81 17.93
C VAL A 704 -27.35 8.28 17.76
N GLU A 705 -28.25 7.43 17.28
CA GLU A 705 -29.66 7.77 17.15
C GLU A 705 -30.32 8.09 18.50
N THR A 706 -29.96 7.40 19.59
CA THR A 706 -30.54 7.65 20.92
C THR A 706 -30.06 8.97 21.51
N ARG A 707 -28.78 9.33 21.34
CA ARG A 707 -28.26 10.67 21.67
C ARG A 707 -28.98 11.76 20.87
N LEU A 708 -29.06 11.61 19.55
CA LEU A 708 -29.77 12.59 18.71
C LEU A 708 -31.26 12.75 19.07
N ARG A 709 -31.94 11.66 19.50
CA ARG A 709 -33.31 11.73 20.03
C ARG A 709 -33.38 12.48 21.37
N GLN A 710 -32.38 12.30 22.25
CA GLN A 710 -32.28 13.05 23.51
C GLN A 710 -32.05 14.53 23.24
N ASP A 711 -31.05 14.88 22.43
CA ASP A 711 -30.72 16.25 22.03
C ASP A 711 -31.93 16.99 21.44
N LEU A 712 -32.65 16.35 20.51
CA LEU A 712 -33.88 16.90 19.94
C LEU A 712 -34.97 17.11 21.00
N SER A 713 -35.16 16.17 21.91
CA SER A 713 -36.16 16.29 22.99
C SER A 713 -35.81 17.40 24.00
N GLU A 714 -34.52 17.68 24.23
CA GLU A 714 -34.08 18.82 25.04
C GLU A 714 -34.31 20.15 24.31
N LEU A 715 -33.98 20.22 23.01
CA LEU A 715 -34.24 21.41 22.20
C LEU A 715 -35.74 21.72 22.08
N GLU A 716 -36.60 20.70 21.96
CA GLU A 716 -38.06 20.86 22.02
C GLU A 716 -38.54 21.34 23.40
N GLN A 717 -37.97 20.83 24.49
CA GLN A 717 -38.28 21.30 25.85
C GLN A 717 -37.90 22.77 26.03
N ARG A 718 -36.65 23.14 25.74
CA ARG A 718 -36.13 24.53 25.81
C ARG A 718 -36.95 25.48 24.92
N LEU A 719 -37.35 25.04 23.73
CA LEU A 719 -38.25 25.79 22.84
C LEU A 719 -39.66 25.95 23.44
N SER A 720 -40.19 24.92 24.10
CA SER A 720 -41.48 24.98 24.81
C SER A 720 -41.43 25.96 25.99
N GLU A 721 -40.30 26.02 26.68
CA GLU A 721 -40.03 26.93 27.79
C GLU A 721 -39.93 28.37 27.28
N ALA A 722 -39.06 28.65 26.31
CA ALA A 722 -38.99 29.97 25.67
C ALA A 722 -40.37 30.47 25.17
N ARG A 723 -41.20 29.60 24.60
CA ARG A 723 -42.61 29.93 24.22
C ARG A 723 -43.51 30.21 25.43
N ARG A 724 -43.38 29.44 26.52
CA ARG A 724 -44.09 29.72 27.80
C ARG A 724 -43.65 31.06 28.37
N GLU A 725 -42.36 31.40 28.31
CA GLU A 725 -41.81 32.63 28.87
C GLU A 725 -42.15 33.86 28.04
N GLN A 726 -42.09 33.75 26.71
CA GLN A 726 -42.67 34.74 25.79
C GLN A 726 -44.16 34.97 26.10
N THR A 727 -44.91 33.90 26.42
CA THR A 727 -46.32 34.02 26.83
C THR A 727 -46.46 34.71 28.19
N LYS A 728 -45.64 34.38 29.20
CA LYS A 728 -45.59 35.08 30.50
C LYS A 728 -45.33 36.58 30.27
N ALA A 729 -44.32 36.93 29.46
CA ALA A 729 -43.92 38.31 29.17
C ALA A 729 -45.02 39.10 28.44
N VAL A 730 -45.64 38.52 27.40
CA VAL A 730 -46.78 39.15 26.69
C VAL A 730 -47.98 39.34 27.62
N VAL A 731 -48.26 38.42 28.54
CA VAL A 731 -49.31 38.58 29.55
C VAL A 731 -48.94 39.66 30.57
N ALA A 732 -47.70 39.72 31.05
CA ALA A 732 -47.21 40.74 31.96
C ALA A 732 -47.27 42.15 31.34
N LEU A 733 -46.81 42.30 30.09
CA LEU A 733 -46.89 43.54 29.31
C LEU A 733 -48.35 43.99 29.14
N ARG A 734 -49.25 43.09 28.72
CA ARG A 734 -50.69 43.39 28.64
C ARG A 734 -51.33 43.74 29.99
N GLN A 735 -50.82 43.21 31.10
CA GLN A 735 -51.25 43.63 32.44
C GLN A 735 -50.71 45.02 32.80
N ALA A 736 -49.46 45.34 32.45
CA ALA A 736 -48.85 46.65 32.66
C ALA A 736 -49.56 47.74 31.83
N GLU A 737 -49.81 47.50 30.54
CA GLU A 737 -50.63 48.35 29.67
C GLU A 737 -52.00 48.64 30.30
N ARG A 738 -52.68 47.61 30.81
CA ARG A 738 -53.99 47.74 31.48
C ARG A 738 -53.89 48.45 32.83
N ARG A 739 -52.76 48.43 33.54
CA ARG A 739 -52.55 49.23 34.76
C ARG A 739 -52.36 50.70 34.36
N ALA A 740 -51.39 50.98 33.49
CA ALA A 740 -51.13 52.31 32.94
C ALA A 740 -52.37 52.97 32.32
N ALA A 741 -53.24 52.22 31.63
CA ALA A 741 -54.50 52.73 31.10
C ALA A 741 -55.49 53.16 32.20
N ARG A 742 -55.59 52.41 33.31
CA ARG A 742 -56.42 52.80 34.47
C ARG A 742 -55.83 53.99 35.22
N ASP A 743 -54.51 54.07 35.34
CA ASP A 743 -53.85 55.16 36.06
C ASP A 743 -53.84 56.46 35.22
N ARG A 744 -53.83 56.35 33.88
CA ARG A 744 -54.18 57.44 32.96
C ARG A 744 -55.64 57.88 33.11
N ALA A 745 -56.60 56.96 33.25
CA ALA A 745 -58.00 57.32 33.49
C ALA A 745 -58.18 58.03 34.85
N ARG A 746 -57.60 57.49 35.93
CA ARG A 746 -57.61 58.10 37.27
C ARG A 746 -56.99 59.50 37.30
N SER A 747 -55.86 59.70 36.62
CA SER A 747 -55.22 61.02 36.54
C SER A 747 -56.03 62.01 35.68
N GLN A 748 -56.74 61.55 34.64
CA GLN A 748 -57.72 62.37 33.91
C GLN A 748 -58.95 62.71 34.76
N GLU A 749 -59.45 61.79 35.58
CA GLU A 749 -60.55 62.04 36.53
C GLU A 749 -60.13 63.06 37.61
N LEU A 750 -58.94 62.89 38.20
CA LEU A 750 -58.36 63.86 39.14
C LEU A 750 -58.15 65.24 38.49
N ALA A 751 -57.70 65.29 37.23
CA ALA A 751 -57.56 66.55 36.49
C ALA A 751 -58.92 67.22 36.24
N ARG A 752 -59.97 66.45 35.87
CA ARG A 752 -61.35 66.97 35.74
C ARG A 752 -61.90 67.50 37.05
N LEU A 753 -61.73 66.77 38.15
CA LEU A 753 -62.15 67.22 39.48
C LEU A 753 -61.40 68.49 39.92
N GLN A 754 -60.12 68.64 39.55
CA GLN A 754 -59.37 69.88 39.76
C GLN A 754 -59.87 71.03 38.87
N GLU A 755 -60.25 70.78 37.60
CA GLU A 755 -60.89 71.79 36.76
C GLU A 755 -62.27 72.20 37.28
N GLU A 756 -63.07 71.25 37.75
CA GLU A 756 -64.40 71.46 38.33
C GLU A 756 -64.31 72.25 39.64
N ALA A 757 -63.37 71.92 40.53
CA ALA A 757 -63.07 72.73 41.71
C ALA A 757 -62.66 74.16 41.34
N LYS A 758 -61.79 74.35 40.33
CA LYS A 758 -61.41 75.70 39.83
C LYS A 758 -62.59 76.44 39.19
N ARG A 759 -63.49 75.75 38.49
CA ARG A 759 -64.75 76.31 37.95
C ARG A 759 -65.71 76.72 39.06
N GLU A 760 -65.83 75.93 40.11
CA GLU A 760 -66.59 76.29 41.32
C GLU A 760 -65.97 77.48 42.05
N GLU A 761 -64.66 77.52 42.26
CA GLU A 761 -63.97 78.64 42.89
C GLU A 761 -64.15 79.93 42.09
N THR A 762 -63.94 79.89 40.77
CA THR A 762 -64.21 81.05 39.91
C THR A 762 -65.68 81.44 39.86
N GLY A 763 -66.62 80.50 39.97
CA GLY A 763 -68.06 80.76 40.13
C GLY A 763 -68.43 81.37 41.49
N ARG A 764 -67.83 80.92 42.59
CA ARG A 764 -67.98 81.46 43.95
C ARG A 764 -67.39 82.88 44.04
N LEU A 765 -66.23 83.11 43.41
CA LEU A 765 -65.64 84.44 43.27
C LEU A 765 -66.50 85.35 42.37
N GLY A 766 -67.00 84.84 41.24
CA GLY A 766 -67.86 85.58 40.31
C GLY A 766 -69.20 85.98 40.93
N THR A 767 -69.85 85.09 41.67
CA THR A 767 -71.10 85.40 42.40
C THR A 767 -70.85 86.39 43.55
N ARG A 768 -69.71 86.29 44.25
CA ARG A 768 -69.31 87.27 45.27
C ARG A 768 -68.95 88.64 44.67
N LEU A 769 -68.33 88.68 43.49
CA LEU A 769 -68.13 89.90 42.71
C LEU A 769 -69.47 90.51 42.31
N GLN A 770 -70.40 89.73 41.74
CA GLN A 770 -71.75 90.23 41.42
C GLN A 770 -72.52 90.71 42.65
N ALA A 771 -72.34 90.09 43.82
CA ALA A 771 -72.93 90.58 45.07
C ALA A 771 -72.35 91.95 45.44
N LEU A 772 -71.03 92.10 45.46
CA LEU A 772 -70.36 93.38 45.70
C LEU A 772 -70.70 94.45 44.64
N GLU A 773 -70.95 94.06 43.40
CA GLU A 773 -71.45 94.95 42.35
C GLU A 773 -72.91 95.36 42.56
N ARG A 774 -73.78 94.45 43.01
CA ARG A 774 -75.15 94.77 43.43
C ARG A 774 -75.13 95.72 44.63
N ASP A 775 -74.36 95.41 45.67
CA ASP A 775 -74.21 96.25 46.86
C ASP A 775 -73.68 97.65 46.49
N LYS A 776 -72.61 97.72 45.68
CA LYS A 776 -72.11 98.97 45.08
C LYS A 776 -73.20 99.71 44.31
N ASN A 777 -73.97 99.03 43.46
CA ASN A 777 -75.02 99.67 42.66
C ASN A 777 -76.19 100.15 43.52
N LEU A 778 -76.48 99.47 44.62
CA LEU A 778 -77.51 99.83 45.61
C LEU A 778 -77.03 101.00 46.48
N LEU A 779 -75.75 101.05 46.86
CA LEU A 779 -75.08 102.22 47.45
C LEU A 779 -75.09 103.42 46.48
N MET A 780 -74.80 103.20 45.20
CA MET A 780 -74.90 104.23 44.16
C MET A 780 -76.35 104.64 43.86
N ALA A 781 -77.35 103.85 44.24
CA ALA A 781 -78.77 104.17 44.11
C ALA A 781 -79.30 104.94 45.33
N THR A 782 -78.99 104.50 46.56
CA THR A 782 -79.31 105.23 47.81
C THR A 782 -78.65 106.60 47.80
N LEU A 783 -77.36 106.70 47.45
CA LEU A 783 -76.68 107.97 47.25
C LEU A 783 -77.40 108.86 46.21
N ARG A 784 -78.04 108.31 45.17
CA ARG A 784 -78.86 109.11 44.22
C ARG A 784 -80.21 109.52 44.83
N GLN A 785 -80.87 108.63 45.57
CA GLN A 785 -82.22 108.82 46.12
C GLN A 785 -82.26 109.76 47.33
N GLU A 786 -81.32 109.62 48.27
CA GLU A 786 -81.13 110.53 49.42
C GLU A 786 -80.62 111.92 48.99
N GLY A 787 -80.48 112.14 47.67
CA GLY A 787 -79.86 113.32 47.11
C GLY A 787 -78.36 113.38 47.32
N LEU A 788 -77.72 112.52 48.12
CA LEU A 788 -76.29 112.63 48.48
C LEU A 788 -75.31 112.70 47.30
N LEU A 789 -75.62 112.11 46.13
CA LEU A 789 -74.84 112.27 44.89
C LEU A 789 -75.17 113.55 44.13
N ALA A 790 -76.38 114.09 44.28
CA ALA A 790 -76.75 115.42 43.80
C ALA A 790 -76.18 116.52 44.72
N GLN A 791 -76.14 116.30 46.04
CA GLN A 791 -75.53 117.14 47.07
C GLN A 791 -74.00 117.03 47.06
N TYR A 792 -73.40 115.87 46.82
CA TYR A 792 -71.95 115.78 46.59
C TYR A 792 -71.54 116.53 45.31
N LYS A 793 -72.38 116.50 44.26
CA LYS A 793 -72.18 117.34 43.06
C LYS A 793 -72.45 118.83 43.33
N TRP A 794 -73.51 119.18 44.05
CA TRP A 794 -73.82 120.55 44.44
C TRP A 794 -72.73 121.13 45.33
N ASN A 795 -72.34 120.44 46.40
CA ASN A 795 -71.27 120.85 47.31
C ASN A 795 -69.91 120.91 46.59
N ARG A 796 -69.63 120.03 45.62
CA ARG A 796 -68.42 120.12 44.78
C ARG A 796 -68.48 121.30 43.77
N LEU A 797 -69.65 121.81 43.44
CA LEU A 797 -69.85 122.99 42.57
C LEU A 797 -70.05 124.31 43.35
N ALA A 798 -70.51 124.22 44.61
CA ALA A 798 -70.75 125.34 45.52
C ALA A 798 -69.52 125.66 46.39
N ALA A 799 -68.68 124.67 46.71
CA ALA A 799 -67.37 124.86 47.36
C ALA A 799 -66.31 125.54 46.44
N GLN A 800 -66.77 126.38 45.51
CA GLN A 800 -65.95 127.30 44.72
C GLN A 800 -66.41 128.77 44.84
N ARG A 801 -67.38 129.10 45.73
CA ARG A 801 -67.60 130.50 46.12
C ARG A 801 -68.19 130.69 47.54
N ASP A 802 -67.38 131.37 48.35
CA ASP A 802 -67.76 132.20 49.50
C ASP A 802 -68.28 131.44 50.77
N PRO A 803 -68.01 131.95 52.00
CA PRO A 803 -66.95 131.31 52.79
C PRO A 803 -67.26 131.08 54.29
N GLY A 804 -66.43 130.28 54.97
CA GLY A 804 -66.39 130.20 56.44
C GLY A 804 -66.12 128.82 57.03
N GLU A 805 -64.88 128.59 57.46
CA GLU A 805 -64.52 127.62 58.52
C GLU A 805 -64.92 128.22 59.90
N PRO A 806 -64.69 127.61 61.11
CA PRO A 806 -63.88 126.41 61.42
C PRO A 806 -64.39 125.49 62.57
N VAL A 807 -63.54 124.52 62.99
CA VAL A 807 -63.56 123.73 64.26
C VAL A 807 -64.74 122.75 64.48
N GLY A 808 -64.59 121.46 64.78
CA GLY A 808 -63.43 120.56 64.82
C GLY A 808 -63.01 120.05 66.22
N THR A 809 -63.29 118.78 66.57
CA THR A 809 -62.64 118.05 67.71
C THR A 809 -62.85 116.52 67.66
N GLY A 810 -61.78 115.74 67.85
CA GLY A 810 -61.77 114.35 68.37
C GLY A 810 -62.25 113.21 67.45
N GLN A 811 -61.89 111.93 67.66
CA GLN A 811 -60.88 111.32 68.55
C GLN A 811 -60.39 109.96 67.97
N GLN A 812 -59.21 109.49 68.41
CA GLN A 812 -58.53 108.22 68.05
C GLN A 812 -58.84 107.06 69.04
N PRO A 813 -58.35 105.79 68.91
CA PRO A 813 -57.35 105.23 67.97
C PRO A 813 -57.92 104.30 66.86
N PRO A 814 -58.04 102.94 66.92
CA PRO A 814 -57.78 101.93 67.97
C PRO A 814 -56.54 101.01 67.67
N LEU A 815 -56.58 99.71 68.05
CA LEU A 815 -55.52 98.68 67.92
C LEU A 815 -56.13 97.32 67.47
N GLY A 816 -55.41 96.38 66.85
CA GLY A 816 -54.03 96.40 66.33
C GLY A 816 -53.39 95.00 66.19
N LYS A 817 -52.14 94.95 65.66
CA LYS A 817 -51.18 93.79 65.59
C LYS A 817 -51.61 92.60 64.71
N GLY A 818 -50.77 92.00 63.85
CA GLY A 818 -49.38 92.22 63.39
C GLY A 818 -49.05 91.17 62.28
N GLY A 819 -47.89 91.08 61.63
CA GLY A 819 -46.71 91.96 61.60
C GLY A 819 -45.43 91.23 61.14
N ALA A 820 -44.91 91.56 59.93
CA ALA A 820 -43.54 91.29 59.41
C ALA A 820 -43.12 89.79 59.22
N ARG A 821 -42.10 89.40 58.43
CA ARG A 821 -41.15 90.09 57.51
C ARG A 821 -40.55 89.07 56.49
N PRO A 822 -40.17 89.45 55.25
CA PRO A 822 -39.20 88.70 54.40
C PRO A 822 -37.74 89.11 54.77
N PRO A 823 -36.64 88.74 54.05
CA PRO A 823 -36.49 87.92 52.83
C PRO A 823 -35.32 86.89 52.85
N SER A 824 -35.14 86.14 51.75
CA SER A 824 -33.82 85.76 51.23
C SER A 824 -33.83 85.75 49.69
N LYS A 825 -32.64 85.85 49.08
CA LYS A 825 -32.43 85.62 47.63
C LYS A 825 -31.63 84.34 47.48
N GLU A 826 -32.30 83.24 47.16
CA GLU A 826 -31.65 82.01 46.72
C GLU A 826 -32.14 81.65 45.32
N THR A 827 -31.30 80.92 44.59
CA THR A 827 -31.23 81.07 43.13
C THR A 827 -32.14 80.06 42.43
N LEU A 828 -32.81 80.49 41.35
CA LEU A 828 -33.43 79.53 40.42
C LEU A 828 -32.40 78.53 39.83
N ALA A 829 -31.11 78.87 39.85
CA ALA A 829 -30.01 77.95 39.54
C ALA A 829 -29.92 76.79 40.55
N THR A 830 -29.90 77.03 41.87
CA THR A 830 -29.70 75.94 42.84
C THR A 830 -30.87 74.95 42.84
N VAL A 831 -32.11 75.41 42.66
CA VAL A 831 -33.27 74.52 42.50
C VAL A 831 -33.22 73.74 41.17
N LEU A 832 -32.57 74.27 40.13
CA LEU A 832 -32.29 73.54 38.89
C LEU A 832 -31.11 72.57 39.04
N ASP A 833 -30.07 72.91 39.81
CA ASP A 833 -28.95 72.03 40.13
C ASP A 833 -29.40 70.86 41.02
N ASP A 834 -30.32 71.09 41.97
CA ASP A 834 -30.95 70.04 42.79
C ASP A 834 -31.84 69.11 41.93
N LEU A 835 -32.58 69.65 40.96
CA LEU A 835 -33.39 68.85 40.03
C LEU A 835 -32.53 68.13 38.97
N GLN A 836 -31.44 68.74 38.51
CA GLN A 836 -30.50 68.10 37.57
C GLN A 836 -29.68 67.02 38.27
N SER A 837 -29.21 67.24 39.50
CA SER A 837 -28.50 66.22 40.27
C SER A 837 -29.40 65.02 40.57
N LEU A 838 -30.65 65.22 40.98
CA LEU A 838 -31.65 64.14 41.10
C LEU A 838 -31.92 63.44 39.75
N SER A 839 -31.99 64.18 38.64
CA SER A 839 -32.14 63.58 37.30
C SER A 839 -30.91 62.78 36.87
N THR A 840 -29.69 63.17 37.28
CA THR A 840 -28.47 62.41 37.02
C THR A 840 -28.26 61.25 37.99
N ALA A 841 -28.88 61.27 39.18
CA ALA A 841 -28.91 60.13 40.09
C ALA A 841 -29.80 59.02 39.50
N LEU A 842 -31.02 59.36 39.08
CA LEU A 842 -31.94 58.41 38.42
C LEU A 842 -31.34 57.84 37.12
N LEU A 843 -30.69 58.66 36.29
CA LEU A 843 -29.98 58.21 35.08
C LEU A 843 -28.67 57.44 35.37
N ARG A 844 -28.29 57.25 36.63
CA ARG A 844 -27.07 56.50 37.04
C ARG A 844 -27.39 55.27 37.89
N GLU A 845 -28.61 55.16 38.41
CA GLU A 845 -29.16 53.94 39.00
C GLU A 845 -29.68 52.96 37.94
N GLU A 846 -29.85 53.37 36.67
CA GLU A 846 -30.27 52.50 35.55
C GLU A 846 -29.08 51.84 34.78
N ASP A 847 -27.83 52.19 35.08
CA ASP A 847 -26.61 51.68 34.39
C ASP A 847 -25.76 50.67 35.22
N GLU A 848 -26.14 50.37 36.48
CA GLU A 848 -25.38 49.51 37.41
C GLU A 848 -25.98 48.09 37.59
N GLU A 849 -26.35 47.42 36.50
CA GLU A 849 -26.55 45.95 36.47
C GLU A 849 -25.62 45.28 35.42
N THR A 850 -24.31 45.35 35.66
CA THR A 850 -23.33 44.48 34.98
C THR A 850 -22.83 43.38 35.94
N PRO A 851 -23.29 42.12 35.82
CA PRO A 851 -22.64 41.01 36.51
C PRO A 851 -21.24 40.78 35.89
N PRO A 852 -20.18 40.62 36.71
CA PRO A 852 -18.82 40.39 36.21
C PRO A 852 -18.66 38.99 35.62
N GLY A 853 -17.69 38.82 34.72
CA GLY A 853 -17.53 37.62 33.92
C GLY A 853 -16.75 36.48 34.60
N GLU A 854 -16.68 35.35 33.89
CA GLU A 854 -15.67 34.31 34.08
C GLU A 854 -14.75 34.30 32.86
N GLU A 855 -13.60 34.95 32.97
CA GLU A 855 -12.46 34.68 32.09
C GLU A 855 -11.67 33.48 32.61
N GLY A 856 -11.12 32.70 31.68
CA GLY A 856 -9.84 32.01 31.82
C GLY A 856 -9.51 31.28 33.12
N SER A 857 -9.62 29.96 33.09
CA SER A 857 -8.65 29.09 33.78
C SER A 857 -8.13 28.06 32.79
N ALA A 858 -6.97 28.38 32.21
CA ALA A 858 -6.06 27.38 31.67
C ALA A 858 -5.16 26.86 32.82
N GLU A 859 -4.21 25.98 32.50
CA GLU A 859 -3.38 25.23 33.46
C GLU A 859 -4.20 24.14 34.20
N ASP A 860 -3.73 22.90 34.38
CA ASP A 860 -2.36 22.37 34.24
C ASP A 860 -2.22 21.20 33.26
N GLU A 861 -0.99 20.98 32.79
CA GLU A 861 -0.55 19.71 32.21
C GLU A 861 -0.32 18.68 33.32
N MET A 862 -0.77 17.42 33.15
CA MET A 862 0.08 16.30 33.56
C MET A 862 -0.30 14.92 33.02
N GLY A 863 0.75 14.21 32.59
CA GLY A 863 0.87 12.76 32.50
C GLY A 863 2.24 12.42 31.91
N PRO A 864 2.72 11.16 31.98
CA PRO A 864 2.25 10.02 32.75
C PRO A 864 3.18 9.81 33.99
N PRO A 865 3.54 8.61 34.53
CA PRO A 865 3.58 7.26 33.95
C PRO A 865 2.29 6.43 34.10
#